data_AF-A0A497JW54-F1
#
_entry.id   AF-A0A497JW54-F1
#
_cell.length_a   1.000
_cell.length_b   1.000
_cell.length_c   1.000
_cell.angle_alpha   90.00
_cell.angle_beta   90.00
_cell.angle_gamma   90.00
#
_symmetry.space_group_name_H-M   'P 1'
#
loop_
_entity.id
_entity.type
_entity.pdbx_description
1 polymer ?
#
loop_
_entity_poly.entity_id
_entity_poly.type
_entity_poly.pdbx_seq_one_letter_code
_entity_poly.pdbx_strand_id
1 'polypeptide(L)'
;MSPEYREYISHLEESLNRLYEIARKARAKGLDPEFQPEVRVATDLAGLVESFIGPPGVAERIRELSNVMPREEMAFKIAEEIVYGRFGHLEEEAAAEQAIRTALAILTEGVTAAVYLEGITRVKIKKNPDGSRYLAIYLAGPIRSAGGTETALTPVIADFVRKILGLDRYKPTEEEIGRFVEELRLYEREVARFQYHVSDEEVRRAIRNLPVEITGIQSDPVEVSSYRNLPRIETNRVRGGALRVVNDGLIGRSAKVLAIVEDLKIEGWTWLKNVRKTSKKNSGFMEDVPAGRPILSFPSKRGGFRLRYGRSRNTGLAALGVHPLTMEVLQNFLAGGTQIKVEAPGKAGVVLPVDSIEPPVVRLTDGSVVRVTEKNIKQLKRKIDKILFLGDLLISYGDFLYSNKRLLPSGFTEEWWREELKASIALNFGDSVEKAAEAAGVPSKMLRSFLEDPFKNKPDAPVAFKISLRLKVPLHPSYTYFWSSISTPDLKALRRWLLDSNRKVEGGKTVEFRGRIDLKVKAILETLCVPHKVLEGREILIENDEAYVLASTLSVDNPDLEIDESLGVIENLNRLSGVPIRDKAPTFIGARVGRPEAAKRREMKPLVHVLFPVKLSGGPQRNLMEASKKKMITVEIAKRKCPNCGALTFKAACPNCGLRTVPQKVCPRCGRTLKDETCPTCKVQAVNYAEQTIPIKKLVDEACEKVGFKPKSLKGVRGLTNKTKTPESIEKGVLRAKYGLSVYKDGTIRFDATNAPLTHFKPSEIRVSVERLRELGYT
;
A
#
# COMPACT_ATOMS: atom_id res chain seq x y z
N MET A 1 -10.72 -25.11 11.29
CA MET A 1 -10.35 -25.23 9.85
C MET A 1 -11.14 -26.38 9.23
N SER A 2 -11.74 -26.16 8.05
CA SER A 2 -12.46 -27.20 7.32
C SER A 2 -11.50 -28.30 6.82
N PRO A 3 -11.99 -29.51 6.50
CA PRO A 3 -11.16 -30.58 5.92
C PRO A 3 -10.42 -30.14 4.66
N GLU A 4 -11.10 -29.45 3.75
CA GLU A 4 -10.56 -28.99 2.46
C GLU A 4 -9.42 -27.97 2.68
N TYR A 5 -9.57 -27.09 3.67
CA TYR A 5 -8.51 -26.13 4.00
C TYR A 5 -7.26 -26.83 4.58
N ARG A 6 -7.44 -27.88 5.39
CA ARG A 6 -6.30 -28.65 5.92
C ARG A 6 -5.58 -29.41 4.82
N GLU A 7 -6.33 -30.02 3.90
CA GLU A 7 -5.76 -30.70 2.74
C GLU A 7 -4.95 -29.74 1.86
N TYR A 8 -5.49 -28.54 1.59
CA TYR A 8 -4.78 -27.49 0.87
C TYR A 8 -3.44 -27.12 1.53
N ILE A 9 -3.43 -26.89 2.86
CA ILE A 9 -2.21 -26.56 3.59
C ILE A 9 -1.22 -27.74 3.58
N SER A 10 -1.68 -28.97 3.82
CA SER A 10 -0.82 -30.18 3.77
C SER A 10 -0.13 -30.32 2.41
N HIS A 11 -0.88 -30.14 1.32
CA HIS A 11 -0.32 -30.22 -0.03
C HIS A 11 0.74 -29.14 -0.30
N LEU A 12 0.56 -27.93 0.23
CA LEU A 12 1.57 -26.86 0.16
C LEU A 12 2.82 -27.21 0.97
N GLU A 13 2.66 -27.74 2.19
CA GLU A 13 3.75 -28.13 3.06
C GLU A 13 4.57 -29.29 2.46
N GLU A 14 3.90 -30.31 1.93
CA GLU A 14 4.54 -31.43 1.23
C GLU A 14 5.34 -30.94 0.01
N SER A 15 4.74 -30.06 -0.79
CA SER A 15 5.40 -29.44 -1.95
C SER A 15 6.63 -28.62 -1.53
N LEU A 16 6.52 -27.82 -0.47
CA LEU A 16 7.62 -27.05 0.09
C LEU A 16 8.74 -27.97 0.60
N ASN A 17 8.40 -29.01 1.37
CA ASN A 17 9.36 -29.98 1.91
C ASN A 17 10.13 -30.70 0.80
N ARG A 18 9.43 -31.09 -0.28
CA ARG A 18 10.06 -31.68 -1.47
C ARG A 18 11.08 -30.73 -2.10
N LEU A 19 10.73 -29.46 -2.27
CA LEU A 19 11.64 -28.45 -2.82
C LEU A 19 12.82 -28.15 -1.87
N TYR A 20 12.56 -28.10 -0.57
CA TYR A 20 13.58 -27.88 0.45
C TYR A 20 14.60 -29.02 0.48
N GLU A 21 14.15 -30.27 0.32
CA GLU A 21 15.03 -31.44 0.26
C GLU A 21 15.93 -31.42 -0.99
N ILE A 22 15.40 -30.99 -2.14
CA ILE A 22 16.22 -30.75 -3.35
C ILE A 22 17.30 -29.71 -3.05
N ALA A 23 16.94 -28.60 -2.40
CA ALA A 23 17.88 -27.56 -2.02
C ALA A 23 18.94 -28.09 -1.03
N ARG A 24 18.55 -28.91 -0.05
CA ARG A 24 19.46 -29.54 0.93
C ARG A 24 20.48 -30.43 0.24
N LYS A 25 20.02 -31.33 -0.65
CA LYS A 25 20.90 -32.21 -1.44
C LYS A 25 21.85 -31.41 -2.34
N ALA A 26 21.39 -30.30 -2.92
CA ALA A 26 22.23 -29.43 -3.74
C ALA A 26 23.30 -28.70 -2.92
N ARG A 27 22.92 -28.12 -1.77
CA ARG A 27 23.82 -27.38 -0.87
C ARG A 27 24.86 -28.29 -0.22
N ALA A 28 24.51 -29.52 0.12
CA ALA A 28 25.42 -30.51 0.69
C ALA A 28 26.63 -30.84 -0.19
N LYS A 29 26.57 -30.56 -1.51
CA LYS A 29 27.71 -30.69 -2.43
C LYS A 29 28.84 -29.69 -2.18
N GLY A 30 28.64 -28.68 -1.32
CA GLY A 30 29.68 -27.72 -0.94
C GLY A 30 30.08 -26.73 -2.05
N LEU A 31 29.24 -26.58 -3.08
CA LEU A 31 29.47 -25.68 -4.22
C LEU A 31 29.04 -24.23 -3.95
N ASP A 32 28.40 -24.00 -2.81
CA ASP A 32 27.83 -22.74 -2.36
C ASP A 32 28.48 -22.27 -1.04
N PRO A 33 28.28 -21.01 -0.60
CA PRO A 33 28.88 -20.48 0.62
C PRO A 33 28.58 -21.32 1.88
N GLU A 34 27.38 -21.89 1.95
CA GLU A 34 26.91 -22.75 3.02
C GLU A 34 26.47 -24.12 2.52
N PHE A 35 26.67 -25.15 3.35
CA PHE A 35 26.41 -26.56 3.03
C PHE A 35 24.95 -26.95 3.31
N GLN A 36 24.15 -26.02 3.82
CA GLN A 36 22.72 -26.16 4.06
C GLN A 36 21.98 -24.96 3.47
N PRO A 37 20.67 -25.07 3.20
CA PRO A 37 19.86 -23.93 2.79
C PRO A 37 19.89 -22.81 3.84
N GLU A 38 20.18 -21.59 3.41
CA GLU A 38 20.28 -20.41 4.28
C GLU A 38 18.90 -19.81 4.62
N VAL A 39 17.88 -20.12 3.82
CA VAL A 39 16.48 -19.76 4.09
C VAL A 39 15.90 -20.80 5.04
N ARG A 40 15.47 -20.35 6.22
CA ARG A 40 14.77 -21.18 7.20
C ARG A 40 13.27 -21.11 6.96
N VAL A 41 12.59 -22.24 7.12
CA VAL A 41 11.13 -22.31 7.08
C VAL A 41 10.62 -22.09 8.49
N ALA A 42 9.63 -21.20 8.64
CA ALA A 42 8.89 -21.00 9.88
C ALA A 42 7.42 -21.29 9.60
N THR A 43 6.75 -21.96 10.54
CA THR A 43 5.33 -22.36 10.42
C THR A 43 4.38 -21.21 10.76
N ASP A 44 4.77 -20.35 11.69
CA ASP A 44 3.97 -19.25 12.19
C ASP A 44 4.83 -18.06 12.63
N LEU A 45 4.15 -16.96 13.00
CA LEU A 45 4.79 -15.76 13.55
C LEU A 45 5.67 -16.10 14.76
N ALA A 46 5.18 -16.97 15.64
CA ALA A 46 5.87 -17.34 16.87
C ALA A 46 7.22 -18.00 16.59
N GLY A 47 7.25 -19.01 15.71
CA GLY A 47 8.48 -19.68 15.29
C GLY A 47 9.42 -18.77 14.50
N LEU A 48 8.87 -17.82 13.73
CA LEU A 48 9.68 -16.79 13.07
C LEU A 48 10.38 -15.89 14.09
N VAL A 49 9.64 -15.38 15.09
CA VAL A 49 10.20 -14.52 16.13
C VAL A 49 11.31 -15.24 16.89
N GLU A 50 11.05 -16.47 17.35
CA GLU A 50 12.05 -17.25 18.06
C GLU A 50 13.28 -17.57 17.19
N SER A 51 13.08 -18.02 15.94
CA SER A 51 14.21 -18.41 15.08
C SER A 51 15.13 -17.24 14.71
N PHE A 52 14.61 -16.02 14.58
CA PHE A 52 15.40 -14.87 14.14
C PHE A 52 15.89 -14.00 15.30
N ILE A 53 15.12 -13.89 16.38
CA ILE A 53 15.36 -12.94 17.47
C ILE A 53 15.55 -13.67 18.80
N GLY A 54 14.83 -14.76 19.02
CA GLY A 54 14.70 -15.39 20.33
C GLY A 54 13.85 -14.53 21.29
N PRO A 55 13.95 -14.76 22.61
CA PRO A 55 14.75 -15.80 23.25
C PRO A 55 14.16 -17.21 23.04
N PRO A 56 14.93 -18.29 23.30
CA PRO A 56 14.40 -19.65 23.27
C PRO A 56 13.18 -19.81 24.20
N GLY A 57 12.16 -20.53 23.73
CA GLY A 57 10.88 -20.73 24.43
C GLY A 57 9.84 -19.62 24.20
N VAL A 58 10.21 -18.50 23.56
CA VAL A 58 9.26 -17.40 23.32
C VAL A 58 8.13 -17.77 22.37
N ALA A 59 8.35 -18.70 21.41
CA ALA A 59 7.33 -19.07 20.45
C ALA A 59 6.12 -19.74 21.11
N GLU A 60 6.36 -20.66 22.05
CA GLU A 60 5.30 -21.31 22.81
C GLU A 60 4.45 -20.27 23.55
N ARG A 61 5.12 -19.32 24.22
CA ARG A 61 4.43 -18.26 24.94
C ARG A 61 3.64 -17.31 24.03
N ILE A 62 4.17 -16.97 22.86
CA ILE A 62 3.43 -16.17 21.85
C ILE A 62 2.16 -16.91 21.41
N ARG A 63 2.21 -18.23 21.19
CA ARG A 63 1.03 -19.03 20.82
C ARG A 63 0.00 -19.10 21.93
N GLU A 64 0.42 -19.17 23.19
CA GLU A 64 -0.50 -19.12 24.33
C GLU A 64 -1.22 -17.77 24.38
N LEU A 65 -0.46 -16.67 24.29
CA LEU A 65 -1.01 -15.31 24.41
C LEU A 65 -1.87 -14.91 23.20
N SER A 66 -1.55 -15.37 21.99
CA SER A 66 -2.30 -15.00 20.79
C SER A 66 -3.77 -15.47 20.80
N ASN A 67 -4.11 -16.45 21.66
CA ASN A 67 -5.48 -16.93 21.84
C ASN A 67 -6.31 -16.08 22.82
N VAL A 68 -5.66 -15.29 23.69
CA VAL A 68 -6.32 -14.61 24.82
C VAL A 68 -6.21 -13.09 24.78
N MET A 69 -5.29 -12.53 23.99
CA MET A 69 -5.11 -11.09 23.89
C MET A 69 -4.79 -10.64 22.46
N PRO A 70 -5.10 -9.38 22.12
CA PRO A 70 -4.70 -8.78 20.85
C PRO A 70 -3.18 -8.73 20.68
N ARG A 71 -2.76 -8.65 19.41
CA ARG A 71 -1.33 -8.63 19.02
C ARG A 71 -0.55 -7.50 19.70
N GLU A 72 -1.13 -6.31 19.76
CA GLU A 72 -0.51 -5.15 20.40
C GLU A 72 -0.24 -5.43 21.88
N GLU A 73 -1.25 -5.89 22.62
CA GLU A 73 -1.12 -6.24 24.04
C GLU A 73 -0.10 -7.36 24.27
N MET A 74 -0.14 -8.40 23.44
CA MET A 74 0.80 -9.51 23.46
C MET A 74 2.26 -9.04 23.31
N ALA A 75 2.53 -8.09 22.41
CA ALA A 75 3.88 -7.58 22.21
C ALA A 75 4.46 -6.92 23.48
N PHE A 76 3.64 -6.13 24.19
CA PHE A 76 4.04 -5.51 25.45
C PHE A 76 4.17 -6.55 26.58
N LYS A 77 3.26 -7.54 26.63
CA LYS A 77 3.34 -8.61 27.63
C LYS A 77 4.60 -9.47 27.48
N ILE A 78 4.97 -9.82 26.25
CA ILE A 78 6.22 -10.56 25.99
C ILE A 78 7.44 -9.70 26.35
N ALA A 79 7.44 -8.41 26.04
CA ALA A 79 8.52 -7.51 26.46
C ALA A 79 8.69 -7.48 27.99
N GLU A 80 7.59 -7.41 28.73
CA GLU A 80 7.57 -7.47 30.19
C GLU A 80 8.16 -8.80 30.70
N GLU A 81 7.70 -9.94 30.18
CA GLU A 81 8.17 -11.26 30.61
C GLU A 81 9.66 -11.50 30.31
N ILE A 82 10.18 -10.92 29.22
CA ILE A 82 11.62 -10.95 28.91
C ILE A 82 12.41 -10.15 29.95
N VAL A 83 11.97 -8.94 30.30
CA VAL A 83 12.67 -8.10 31.28
C VAL A 83 12.66 -8.72 32.67
N TYR A 84 11.56 -9.37 33.07
CA TYR A 84 11.49 -10.12 34.34
C TYR A 84 12.26 -11.45 34.33
N GLY A 85 12.84 -11.85 33.20
CA GLY A 85 13.71 -13.02 33.11
C GLY A 85 13.00 -14.36 32.95
N ARG A 86 11.72 -14.38 32.51
CA ARG A 86 10.98 -15.64 32.25
C ARG A 86 11.71 -16.59 31.31
N PHE A 87 12.47 -16.03 30.36
CA PHE A 87 13.21 -16.78 29.34
C PHE A 87 14.72 -16.85 29.63
N GLY A 88 15.10 -16.67 30.89
CA GLY A 88 16.50 -16.55 31.32
C GLY A 88 16.85 -15.12 31.70
N HIS A 89 17.70 -14.97 32.72
CA HIS A 89 18.14 -13.67 33.20
C HIS A 89 19.19 -13.07 32.27
N LEU A 90 19.03 -11.78 31.95
CA LEU A 90 19.92 -11.01 31.09
C LEU A 90 20.29 -9.71 31.82
N GLU A 91 21.49 -9.20 31.57
CA GLU A 91 21.91 -7.87 32.01
C GLU A 91 20.95 -6.78 31.49
N GLU A 92 20.79 -5.68 32.21
CA GLU A 92 19.78 -4.62 31.92
C GLU A 92 19.75 -4.20 30.45
N GLU A 93 20.91 -3.89 29.83
CA GLU A 93 20.99 -3.49 28.42
C GLU A 93 20.58 -4.62 27.46
N ALA A 94 20.98 -5.86 27.74
CA ALA A 94 20.67 -7.02 26.92
C ALA A 94 19.19 -7.40 27.04
N ALA A 95 18.62 -7.34 28.24
CA ALA A 95 17.20 -7.53 28.49
C ALA A 95 16.37 -6.48 27.74
N ALA A 96 16.76 -5.20 27.82
CA ALA A 96 16.09 -4.12 27.10
C ALA A 96 16.14 -4.32 25.58
N GLU A 97 17.31 -4.66 25.05
CA GLU A 97 17.50 -4.91 23.63
C GLU A 97 16.64 -6.09 23.14
N GLN A 98 16.68 -7.21 23.86
CA GLN A 98 15.91 -8.40 23.53
C GLN A 98 14.40 -8.13 23.57
N ALA A 99 13.92 -7.45 24.62
CA ALA A 99 12.51 -7.11 24.79
C ALA A 99 12.00 -6.22 23.66
N ILE A 100 12.73 -5.14 23.31
CA ILE A 100 12.33 -4.21 22.25
C ILE A 100 12.34 -4.89 20.88
N ARG A 101 13.37 -5.69 20.56
CA ARG A 101 13.46 -6.41 19.28
C ARG A 101 12.31 -7.43 19.14
N THR A 102 12.03 -8.18 20.20
CA THR A 102 10.98 -9.21 20.20
C THR A 102 9.59 -8.59 20.05
N ALA A 103 9.27 -7.55 20.83
CA ALA A 103 8.01 -6.85 20.74
C ALA A 103 7.80 -6.20 19.36
N LEU A 104 8.82 -5.54 18.82
CA LEU A 104 8.73 -4.96 17.48
C LEU A 104 8.53 -6.05 16.40
N ALA A 105 9.15 -7.21 16.54
CA ALA A 105 8.94 -8.32 15.61
C ALA A 105 7.52 -8.88 15.65
N ILE A 106 6.91 -8.96 16.84
CA ILE A 106 5.50 -9.34 17.01
C ILE A 106 4.59 -8.31 16.33
N LEU A 107 4.79 -7.01 16.60
CA LEU A 107 3.98 -5.93 16.02
C LEU A 107 4.09 -5.86 14.50
N THR A 108 5.27 -6.19 13.96
CA THR A 108 5.54 -6.19 12.52
C THR A 108 5.21 -7.52 11.86
N GLU A 109 4.60 -8.47 12.58
CA GLU A 109 4.28 -9.83 12.08
C GLU A 109 5.48 -10.54 11.43
N GLY A 110 6.70 -10.24 11.88
CA GLY A 110 7.90 -10.81 11.28
C GLY A 110 8.13 -10.43 9.82
N VAL A 111 7.43 -9.42 9.28
CA VAL A 111 7.38 -9.08 7.84
C VAL A 111 8.78 -8.81 7.27
N THR A 112 9.71 -8.27 8.05
CA THR A 112 11.07 -8.05 7.57
C THR A 112 12.10 -8.15 8.69
N ALA A 113 12.94 -9.18 8.63
CA ALA A 113 14.02 -9.37 9.60
C ALA A 113 15.01 -8.19 9.68
N ALA A 114 15.21 -7.48 8.58
CA ALA A 114 16.05 -6.28 8.58
C ALA A 114 15.52 -5.16 9.51
N VAL A 115 14.23 -5.12 9.85
CA VAL A 115 13.67 -4.11 10.76
C VAL A 115 14.24 -4.25 12.15
N TYR A 116 14.15 -5.45 12.71
CA TYR A 116 14.55 -5.71 14.09
C TYR A 116 15.97 -6.23 14.20
N LEU A 117 16.64 -6.72 13.14
CA LEU A 117 18.06 -7.10 13.16
C LEU A 117 18.98 -5.94 12.78
N GLU A 118 18.65 -5.21 11.71
CA GLU A 118 19.50 -4.14 11.18
C GLU A 118 18.96 -2.74 11.52
N GLY A 119 17.64 -2.58 11.67
CA GLY A 119 16.99 -1.31 11.94
C GLY A 119 17.16 -0.84 13.38
N ILE A 120 17.22 -1.76 14.35
CA ILE A 120 17.74 -1.50 15.70
C ILE A 120 19.20 -1.96 15.71
N THR A 121 20.15 -1.04 15.77
CA THR A 121 21.58 -1.37 15.79
C THR A 121 22.01 -1.86 17.18
N ARG A 122 21.59 -1.14 18.23
CA ARG A 122 21.90 -1.45 19.64
C ARG A 122 21.00 -0.66 20.57
N VAL A 123 20.86 -1.13 21.82
CA VAL A 123 20.23 -0.39 22.92
C VAL A 123 21.28 -0.10 24.00
N LYS A 124 21.23 1.10 24.58
CA LYS A 124 22.19 1.54 25.61
C LYS A 124 21.52 2.27 26.77
N ILE A 125 22.09 2.10 27.95
CA ILE A 125 21.73 2.89 29.14
C ILE A 125 22.76 4.02 29.28
N LYS A 126 22.28 5.27 29.27
CA LYS A 126 23.10 6.48 29.31
C LYS A 126 22.72 7.33 30.53
N LYS A 127 23.46 8.41 30.77
CA LYS A 127 23.24 9.32 31.90
C LYS A 127 22.78 10.71 31.44
N ASN A 128 21.78 11.25 32.10
CA ASN A 128 21.34 12.64 31.97
C ASN A 128 22.34 13.59 32.64
N PRO A 129 22.23 14.92 32.40
CA PRO A 129 23.06 15.91 33.09
C PRO A 129 22.98 15.87 34.61
N ASP A 130 21.84 15.45 35.17
CA ASP A 130 21.62 15.24 36.60
C ASP A 130 22.13 13.88 37.13
N GLY A 131 22.79 13.08 36.28
CA GLY A 131 23.32 11.76 36.61
C GLY A 131 22.31 10.61 36.54
N SER A 132 21.01 10.89 36.38
CA SER A 132 19.97 9.85 36.25
C SER A 132 20.19 8.96 35.02
N ARG A 133 19.91 7.66 35.14
CA ARG A 133 20.06 6.68 34.05
C ARG A 133 18.81 6.67 33.17
N TYR A 134 18.97 6.67 31.86
CA TYR A 134 17.87 6.61 30.88
C TYR A 134 18.21 5.68 29.71
N LEU A 135 17.20 5.29 28.92
CA LEU A 135 17.34 4.37 27.79
C LEU A 135 17.51 5.10 26.44
N ALA A 136 18.47 4.65 25.63
CA ALA A 136 18.74 5.14 24.29
C ALA A 136 18.69 4.02 23.24
N ILE A 137 18.01 4.26 22.13
CA ILE A 137 17.85 3.31 21.02
C ILE A 137 18.61 3.83 19.81
N TYR A 138 19.52 3.01 19.26
CA TYR A 138 20.26 3.34 18.05
C TYR A 138 19.56 2.73 16.85
N LEU A 139 19.04 3.59 15.97
CA LEU A 139 18.29 3.19 14.80
C LEU A 139 19.07 3.41 13.50
N ALA A 140 18.81 2.56 12.52
CA ALA A 140 19.37 2.64 11.17
C ALA A 140 18.27 2.69 10.10
N GLY A 141 18.65 3.03 8.87
CA GLY A 141 17.73 3.18 7.73
C GLY A 141 16.72 2.03 7.51
N PRO A 142 17.08 0.74 7.71
CA PRO A 142 16.14 -0.38 7.55
C PRO A 142 14.87 -0.30 8.40
N ILE A 143 14.87 0.45 9.52
CA ILE A 143 13.70 0.64 10.40
C ILE A 143 12.46 1.17 9.65
N ARG A 144 12.67 1.87 8.53
CA ARG A 144 11.61 2.37 7.64
C ARG A 144 10.67 1.26 7.15
N SER A 145 11.14 0.01 7.09
CA SER A 145 10.38 -1.11 6.54
C SER A 145 9.39 -1.70 7.54
N ALA A 146 9.40 -1.28 8.81
CA ALA A 146 8.48 -1.79 9.84
C ALA A 146 7.01 -1.46 9.55
N GLY A 147 6.75 -0.38 8.81
CA GLY A 147 5.44 0.26 8.73
C GLY A 147 5.39 1.51 9.59
N GLY A 148 4.61 2.51 9.18
CA GLY A 148 4.63 3.83 9.83
C GLY A 148 4.15 3.79 11.29
N THR A 149 3.21 2.91 11.62
CA THR A 149 2.65 2.78 12.97
C THR A 149 3.58 1.98 13.87
N GLU A 150 4.12 0.87 13.37
CA GLU A 150 5.00 -0.04 14.08
C GLU A 150 6.34 0.64 14.37
N THR A 151 6.88 1.41 13.42
CA THR A 151 8.01 2.32 13.66
C THR A 151 7.67 3.30 14.80
N ALA A 152 6.46 3.87 14.83
CA ALA A 152 6.05 4.85 15.82
C ALA A 152 5.78 4.25 17.22
N LEU A 153 5.52 2.95 17.31
CA LEU A 153 5.39 2.22 18.57
C LEU A 153 6.75 1.84 19.18
N THR A 154 7.85 1.91 18.40
CA THR A 154 9.18 1.56 18.91
C THR A 154 9.61 2.43 20.13
N PRO A 155 9.41 3.76 20.13
CA PRO A 155 9.65 4.60 21.32
C PRO A 155 8.70 4.29 22.49
N VAL A 156 7.47 3.83 22.21
CA VAL A 156 6.47 3.46 23.24
C VAL A 156 6.88 2.17 23.94
N ILE A 157 7.29 1.15 23.18
CA ILE A 157 7.84 -0.10 23.73
C ILE A 157 9.06 0.19 24.60
N ALA A 158 9.97 1.05 24.13
CA ALA A 158 11.16 1.40 24.89
C ALA A 158 10.85 2.19 26.17
N ASP A 159 9.84 3.07 26.15
CA ASP A 159 9.35 3.73 27.36
C ASP A 159 8.72 2.74 28.35
N PHE A 160 8.02 1.74 27.86
CA PHE A 160 7.48 0.68 28.69
C PHE A 160 8.60 -0.15 29.34
N VAL A 161 9.57 -0.62 28.54
CA VAL A 161 10.72 -1.40 29.01
C VAL A 161 11.57 -0.61 30.02
N ARG A 162 11.86 0.67 29.74
CA ARG A 162 12.69 1.50 30.65
C ARG A 162 12.01 1.73 32.00
N LYS A 163 10.68 1.81 32.06
CA LYS A 163 9.92 1.91 33.33
C LYS A 163 10.08 0.63 34.16
N ILE A 164 9.97 -0.54 33.53
CA ILE A 164 10.14 -1.84 34.21
C ILE A 164 11.57 -1.99 34.77
N LEU A 165 12.57 -1.51 34.02
CA LEU A 165 13.97 -1.49 34.46
C LEU A 165 14.30 -0.38 35.49
N GLY A 166 13.31 0.42 35.92
CA GLY A 166 13.52 1.49 36.90
C GLY A 166 14.40 2.65 36.38
N LEU A 167 14.45 2.86 35.06
CA LEU A 167 15.21 3.95 34.44
C LEU A 167 14.36 5.23 34.36
N ASP A 168 15.03 6.37 34.56
CA ASP A 168 14.42 7.70 34.47
C ASP A 168 14.13 8.08 33.00
N ARG A 169 13.36 9.15 32.82
CA ARG A 169 13.07 9.76 31.54
C ARG A 169 14.34 10.37 30.91
N TYR A 170 14.45 10.27 29.59
CA TYR A 170 15.39 11.09 28.82
C TYR A 170 15.08 12.59 29.00
N LYS A 171 16.11 13.37 29.36
CA LYS A 171 16.04 14.82 29.52
C LYS A 171 16.93 15.47 28.43
N PRO A 172 16.38 15.80 27.26
CA PRO A 172 17.17 16.38 26.16
C PRO A 172 17.67 17.78 26.50
N THR A 173 18.88 18.13 26.07
CA THR A 173 19.35 19.52 26.10
C THR A 173 18.81 20.31 24.89
N GLU A 174 18.78 21.65 24.96
CA GLU A 174 18.37 22.47 23.82
C GLU A 174 19.32 22.30 22.61
N GLU A 175 20.59 21.99 22.85
CA GLU A 175 21.55 21.65 21.80
C GLU A 175 21.21 20.33 21.10
N GLU A 176 20.76 19.31 21.83
CA GLU A 176 20.33 18.03 21.26
C GLU A 176 19.02 18.16 20.47
N ILE A 177 18.10 19.01 20.95
CA ILE A 177 16.87 19.34 20.22
C ILE A 177 17.21 20.10 18.94
N GLY A 178 18.06 21.13 19.04
CA GLY A 178 18.55 21.90 17.90
C GLY A 178 19.26 21.02 16.88
N ARG A 179 20.11 20.08 17.35
CA ARG A 179 20.77 19.07 16.53
C ARG A 179 19.77 18.21 15.77
N PHE A 180 18.70 17.75 16.40
CA PHE A 180 17.70 16.92 15.76
C PHE A 180 16.96 17.69 14.65
N VAL A 181 16.61 18.96 14.91
CA VAL A 181 15.95 19.84 13.92
C VAL A 181 16.89 20.12 12.74
N GLU A 182 18.17 20.44 12.99
CA GLU A 182 19.18 20.64 11.95
C GLU A 182 19.31 19.40 11.06
N GLU A 183 19.48 18.22 11.68
CA GLU A 183 19.56 16.95 10.94
C GLU A 183 18.31 16.69 10.09
N LEU A 184 17.12 16.98 10.61
CA LEU A 184 15.87 16.79 9.88
C LEU A 184 15.84 17.62 8.59
N ARG A 185 16.20 18.91 8.69
CA ARG A 185 16.22 19.83 7.54
C ARG A 185 17.33 19.51 6.55
N LEU A 186 18.50 19.13 7.04
CA LEU A 186 19.59 18.63 6.20
C LEU A 186 19.19 17.36 5.45
N TYR A 187 18.50 16.42 6.11
CA TYR A 187 18.02 15.20 5.48
C TYR A 187 16.99 15.49 4.37
N GLU A 188 16.03 16.40 4.61
CA GLU A 188 15.05 16.82 3.62
C GLU A 188 15.70 17.45 2.38
N ARG A 189 16.77 18.24 2.60
CA ARG A 189 17.47 18.97 1.54
C ARG A 189 18.41 18.08 0.72
N GLU A 190 19.22 17.25 1.39
CA GLU A 190 20.37 16.56 0.77
C GLU A 190 20.12 15.07 0.52
N VAL A 191 19.22 14.42 1.29
CA VAL A 191 19.12 12.96 1.30
C VAL A 191 17.81 12.47 0.69
N ALA A 192 16.69 12.75 1.36
CA ALA A 192 15.39 12.27 0.94
C ALA A 192 14.25 13.02 1.64
N ARG A 193 13.08 13.04 0.99
CA ARG A 193 11.85 13.57 1.59
C ARG A 193 11.26 12.62 2.63
N PHE A 194 10.63 13.23 3.64
CA PHE A 194 9.76 12.56 4.60
C PHE A 194 8.35 12.35 4.03
N GLN A 195 7.57 11.45 4.66
CA GLN A 195 6.16 11.23 4.33
C GLN A 195 5.26 12.36 4.83
N TYR A 196 5.72 13.09 5.84
CA TYR A 196 5.04 14.22 6.44
C TYR A 196 6.04 15.37 6.54
N HIS A 197 5.63 16.53 6.06
CA HIS A 197 6.31 17.76 6.41
C HIS A 197 5.78 18.23 7.76
N VAL A 198 6.70 18.37 8.71
CA VAL A 198 6.41 18.72 10.11
C VAL A 198 7.18 19.98 10.42
N SER A 199 6.54 20.94 11.09
CA SER A 199 7.19 22.20 11.46
C SER A 199 8.26 21.99 12.53
N ASP A 200 9.25 22.89 12.59
CA ASP A 200 10.32 22.79 13.59
C ASP A 200 9.75 22.77 15.02
N GLU A 201 8.71 23.55 15.29
CA GLU A 201 8.10 23.62 16.64
C GLU A 201 7.42 22.31 17.04
N GLU A 202 6.76 21.64 16.10
CA GLU A 202 6.19 20.32 16.35
C GLU A 202 7.27 19.27 16.65
N VAL A 203 8.41 19.34 15.94
CA VAL A 203 9.58 18.48 16.20
C VAL A 203 10.18 18.77 17.57
N ARG A 204 10.44 20.05 17.90
CA ARG A 204 10.99 20.46 19.20
C ARG A 204 10.11 19.97 20.34
N ARG A 205 8.80 20.19 20.24
CA ARG A 205 7.83 19.72 21.24
C ARG A 205 7.82 18.19 21.36
N ALA A 206 7.95 17.47 20.25
CA ALA A 206 8.02 16.01 20.29
C ALA A 206 9.29 15.53 21.00
N ILE A 207 10.47 16.05 20.65
CA ILE A 207 11.73 15.67 21.29
C ILE A 207 11.73 16.01 22.79
N ARG A 208 11.25 17.20 23.18
CA ARG A 208 11.15 17.60 24.60
C ARG A 208 10.30 16.64 25.44
N ASN A 209 9.30 16.00 24.84
CA ASN A 209 8.40 15.07 25.52
C ASN A 209 8.77 13.59 25.30
N LEU A 210 9.82 13.27 24.54
CA LEU A 210 10.22 11.88 24.36
C LEU A 210 10.83 11.33 25.65
N PRO A 211 10.31 10.21 26.19
CA PRO A 211 10.84 9.66 27.43
C PRO A 211 12.10 8.80 27.27
N VAL A 212 12.47 8.49 26.02
CA VAL A 212 13.65 7.72 25.65
C VAL A 212 14.42 8.47 24.56
N GLU A 213 15.73 8.31 24.50
CA GLU A 213 16.54 8.92 23.45
C GLU A 213 16.42 8.10 22.16
N ILE A 214 15.83 8.71 21.13
CA ILE A 214 15.79 8.13 19.79
C ILE A 214 17.00 8.67 19.02
N THR A 215 18.04 7.83 18.90
CA THR A 215 19.31 8.16 18.24
C THR A 215 19.61 7.12 17.16
N GLY A 216 20.81 7.16 16.57
CA GLY A 216 21.15 6.27 15.48
C GLY A 216 22.60 6.34 15.03
N ILE A 217 22.96 5.37 14.20
CA ILE A 217 24.25 5.39 13.49
C ILE A 217 24.22 6.41 12.35
N GLN A 218 25.40 6.83 11.90
CA GLN A 218 25.51 7.60 10.65
C GLN A 218 24.88 6.82 9.49
N SER A 219 23.87 7.38 8.84
CA SER A 219 23.22 6.76 7.69
C SER A 219 23.72 7.32 6.36
N ASP A 220 24.05 8.62 6.35
CA ASP A 220 24.35 9.37 5.14
C ASP A 220 25.64 10.19 5.33
N PRO A 221 26.42 10.43 4.26
CA PRO A 221 27.67 11.18 4.35
C PRO A 221 27.44 12.71 4.42
N VAL A 222 26.38 13.14 5.08
CA VAL A 222 26.02 14.56 5.26
C VAL A 222 26.37 14.97 6.68
N GLU A 223 27.19 16.00 6.83
CA GLU A 223 27.63 16.52 8.13
C GLU A 223 26.77 17.67 8.62
N VAL A 224 26.60 17.76 9.94
CA VAL A 224 25.99 18.91 10.60
C VAL A 224 27.01 20.03 10.80
N SER A 225 26.50 21.26 10.84
CA SER A 225 27.28 22.49 10.91
C SER A 225 27.27 23.10 12.30
N SER A 226 26.11 23.28 12.92
CA SER A 226 25.97 24.04 14.17
C SER A 226 26.21 23.18 15.41
N TYR A 227 25.60 22.00 15.48
CA TYR A 227 25.59 21.20 16.71
C TYR A 227 26.56 20.00 16.63
N ARG A 228 27.87 20.27 16.57
CA ARG A 228 28.92 19.24 16.44
C ARG A 228 29.45 18.77 17.80
N ASN A 229 29.96 17.54 17.85
CA ASN A 229 30.66 16.94 19.00
C ASN A 229 29.87 16.94 20.31
N LEU A 230 28.54 16.77 20.24
CA LEU A 230 27.72 16.70 21.44
C LEU A 230 28.07 15.44 22.26
N PRO A 231 28.20 15.53 23.60
CA PRO A 231 28.72 14.43 24.44
C PRO A 231 27.96 13.11 24.29
N ARG A 232 26.65 13.19 24.04
CA ARG A 232 25.76 12.03 23.92
C ARG A 232 25.52 11.61 22.46
N ILE A 233 26.09 12.28 21.46
CA ILE A 233 25.88 11.96 20.03
C ILE A 233 27.24 11.70 19.37
N GLU A 234 27.54 10.42 19.10
CA GLU A 234 28.88 9.95 18.73
C GLU A 234 29.24 10.18 17.26
N THR A 235 28.42 10.94 16.53
CA THR A 235 28.65 11.26 15.12
C THR A 235 28.27 12.70 14.82
N ASN A 236 28.96 13.31 13.87
CA ASN A 236 28.59 14.61 13.29
C ASN A 236 27.81 14.48 11.98
N ARG A 237 27.34 13.28 11.66
CA ARG A 237 26.57 13.00 10.45
C ARG A 237 25.10 12.76 10.76
N VAL A 238 24.28 12.89 9.72
CA VAL A 238 22.83 12.70 9.79
C VAL A 238 22.46 11.26 10.15
N ARG A 239 21.50 11.12 11.08
CA ARG A 239 20.99 9.84 11.62
C ARG A 239 19.58 9.55 11.09
N GLY A 240 19.49 9.23 9.80
CA GLY A 240 18.22 9.08 9.08
C GLY A 240 17.23 8.07 9.68
N GLY A 241 17.71 7.02 10.38
CA GLY A 241 16.84 6.09 11.11
C GLY A 241 16.03 6.78 12.21
N ALA A 242 16.72 7.53 13.08
CA ALA A 242 16.11 8.28 14.17
C ALA A 242 15.11 9.33 13.65
N LEU A 243 15.51 10.09 12.63
CA LEU A 243 14.67 11.13 12.02
C LEU A 243 13.36 10.56 11.50
N ARG A 244 13.39 9.40 10.83
CA ARG A 244 12.18 8.75 10.31
C ARG A 244 11.25 8.28 11.43
N VAL A 245 11.81 7.74 12.51
CA VAL A 245 11.01 7.24 13.63
C VAL A 245 10.25 8.36 14.32
N VAL A 246 10.90 9.51 14.54
CA VAL A 246 10.23 10.66 15.15
C VAL A 246 9.29 11.36 14.16
N ASN A 247 9.76 11.70 12.96
CA ASN A 247 9.00 12.52 12.01
C ASN A 247 7.87 11.75 11.31
N ASP A 248 8.20 10.67 10.60
CA ASP A 248 7.23 9.90 9.81
C ASP A 248 6.39 8.96 10.68
N GLY A 249 6.99 8.47 11.77
CA GLY A 249 6.36 7.62 12.76
C GLY A 249 5.59 8.44 13.78
N LEU A 250 6.24 8.87 14.85
CA LEU A 250 5.59 9.40 16.04
C LEU A 250 4.73 10.64 15.77
N ILE A 251 5.27 11.64 15.09
CA ILE A 251 4.54 12.88 14.76
C ILE A 251 3.53 12.61 13.64
N GLY A 252 3.98 11.97 12.55
CA GLY A 252 3.14 11.69 11.39
C GLY A 252 1.93 10.79 11.67
N ARG A 253 2.03 9.91 12.68
CA ARG A 253 1.02 8.91 13.06
C ARG A 253 0.48 9.11 14.48
N SER A 254 0.65 10.29 15.07
CA SER A 254 0.30 10.57 16.47
C SER A 254 -1.10 10.09 16.87
N ALA A 255 -2.12 10.32 16.03
CA ALA A 255 -3.50 9.89 16.31
C ALA A 255 -3.66 8.37 16.41
N LYS A 256 -2.97 7.59 15.56
CA LYS A 256 -3.05 6.12 15.58
C LYS A 256 -2.22 5.54 16.73
N VAL A 257 -1.06 6.13 17.02
CA VAL A 257 -0.24 5.76 18.19
C VAL A 257 -1.01 6.04 19.48
N LEU A 258 -1.65 7.20 19.58
CA LEU A 258 -2.43 7.58 20.75
C LEU A 258 -3.59 6.61 20.99
N ALA A 259 -4.34 6.22 19.95
CA ALA A 259 -5.42 5.24 20.10
C ALA A 259 -4.91 3.92 20.71
N ILE A 260 -3.78 3.39 20.20
CA ILE A 260 -3.19 2.14 20.72
C ILE A 260 -2.71 2.31 22.17
N VAL A 261 -2.07 3.44 22.49
CA VAL A 261 -1.61 3.76 23.85
C VAL A 261 -2.78 3.87 24.82
N GLU A 262 -3.90 4.49 24.42
CA GLU A 262 -5.11 4.63 25.23
C GLU A 262 -5.79 3.26 25.43
N ASP A 263 -5.90 2.45 24.37
CA ASP A 263 -6.45 1.10 24.44
C ASP A 263 -5.64 0.19 25.38
N LEU A 264 -4.30 0.28 25.32
CA LEU A 264 -3.38 -0.46 26.19
C LEU A 264 -3.17 0.20 27.57
N LYS A 265 -3.82 1.35 27.84
CA LYS A 265 -3.70 2.11 29.10
C LYS A 265 -2.24 2.48 29.47
N ILE A 266 -1.41 2.78 28.48
CA ILE A 266 0.00 3.17 28.71
C ILE A 266 0.07 4.66 29.07
N GLU A 267 0.53 4.97 30.29
CA GLU A 267 0.62 6.34 30.78
C GLU A 267 1.81 7.15 30.21
N GLY A 268 1.68 8.48 30.19
CA GLY A 268 2.77 9.41 29.84
C GLY A 268 2.82 9.87 28.38
N TRP A 269 1.82 9.50 27.57
CA TRP A 269 1.77 9.74 26.12
C TRP A 269 0.62 10.66 25.67
N THR A 270 -0.15 11.22 26.60
CA THR A 270 -1.29 12.13 26.32
C THR A 270 -0.89 13.39 25.55
N TRP A 271 0.38 13.81 25.65
CA TRP A 271 0.94 14.93 24.91
C TRP A 271 0.83 14.77 23.39
N LEU A 272 0.74 13.53 22.87
CA LEU A 272 0.51 13.23 21.44
C LEU A 272 -0.76 13.89 20.87
N LYS A 273 -1.78 14.14 21.71
CA LYS A 273 -3.00 14.88 21.34
C LYS A 273 -2.70 16.25 20.75
N ASN A 274 -1.66 16.90 21.28
CA ASN A 274 -1.34 18.27 20.96
C ASN A 274 -0.23 18.40 19.91
N VAL A 275 0.46 17.32 19.56
CA VAL A 275 1.66 17.33 18.69
C VAL A 275 1.40 17.84 17.28
N ARG A 276 0.16 17.73 16.79
CA ARG A 276 -0.22 18.26 15.48
C ARG A 276 -1.46 19.13 15.63
N LYS A 277 -1.35 20.43 15.30
CA LYS A 277 -2.56 21.27 15.17
C LYS A 277 -3.27 20.82 13.89
N THR A 278 -4.50 20.33 14.00
CA THR A 278 -5.30 19.86 12.87
C THR A 278 -5.58 21.02 11.91
N SER A 279 -4.70 21.26 10.94
CA SER A 279 -4.98 22.23 9.88
C SER A 279 -6.11 21.67 9.02
N LYS A 280 -7.25 22.37 9.01
CA LYS A 280 -8.48 22.05 8.27
C LYS A 280 -8.34 22.09 6.72
N LYS A 281 -7.13 21.96 6.17
CA LYS A 281 -6.90 21.90 4.73
C LYS A 281 -6.35 20.53 4.36
N ASN A 282 -7.19 19.66 3.79
CA ASN A 282 -6.81 18.43 3.09
C ASN A 282 -6.03 18.74 1.79
N SER A 283 -5.01 19.61 1.82
CA SER A 283 -4.15 19.91 0.67
C SER A 283 -3.02 18.90 0.49
N GLY A 284 -2.75 18.05 1.48
CA GLY A 284 -1.60 17.15 1.46
C GLY A 284 -1.60 16.14 0.30
N PHE A 285 -2.76 15.82 -0.31
CA PHE A 285 -2.76 15.02 -1.54
C PHE A 285 -2.44 15.86 -2.78
N MET A 286 -2.72 17.17 -2.81
CA MET A 286 -2.44 18.05 -3.95
C MET A 286 -1.01 18.61 -3.96
N GLU A 287 -0.28 18.50 -2.86
CA GLU A 287 1.14 18.87 -2.78
C GLU A 287 2.01 17.97 -3.67
N ASP A 288 3.03 18.57 -4.29
CA ASP A 288 4.03 17.91 -5.14
C ASP A 288 3.42 16.97 -6.19
N VAL A 289 2.72 17.54 -7.18
CA VAL A 289 2.26 16.78 -8.36
C VAL A 289 3.42 16.67 -9.34
N PRO A 290 4.05 15.48 -9.50
CA PRO A 290 5.12 15.32 -10.48
C PRO A 290 4.57 15.50 -11.89
N ALA A 291 5.41 15.98 -12.80
CA ALA A 291 5.07 16.01 -14.23
C ALA A 291 4.62 14.61 -14.71
N GLY A 292 3.55 14.57 -15.51
CA GLY A 292 2.95 13.32 -16.00
C GLY A 292 2.04 12.58 -15.00
N ARG A 293 1.68 13.21 -13.87
CA ARG A 293 0.70 12.68 -12.90
C ARG A 293 -0.54 13.57 -12.88
N PRO A 294 -1.57 13.29 -13.70
CA PRO A 294 -2.74 14.16 -13.76
C PRO A 294 -3.50 14.19 -12.44
N ILE A 295 -4.04 15.37 -12.12
CA ILE A 295 -5.09 15.54 -11.12
C ILE A 295 -6.39 15.13 -11.79
N LEU A 296 -7.10 14.18 -11.20
CA LEU A 296 -8.34 13.65 -11.76
C LEU A 296 -9.52 14.47 -11.24
N SER A 297 -9.53 14.78 -9.94
CA SER A 297 -10.53 15.62 -9.29
C SER A 297 -9.92 16.43 -8.15
N PHE A 298 -10.37 17.68 -8.03
CA PHE A 298 -10.07 18.52 -6.86
C PHE A 298 -10.84 18.03 -5.62
N PRO A 299 -10.37 18.35 -4.40
CA PRO A 299 -11.00 17.91 -3.16
C PRO A 299 -12.46 18.32 -3.10
N SER A 300 -13.34 17.37 -2.76
CA SER A 300 -14.80 17.57 -2.63
C SER A 300 -15.46 18.27 -3.85
N LYS A 301 -14.83 18.24 -5.03
CA LYS A 301 -15.33 18.94 -6.21
C LYS A 301 -16.47 18.13 -6.84
N ARG A 302 -17.63 18.78 -6.98
CA ARG A 302 -18.79 18.24 -7.72
C ARG A 302 -18.39 17.87 -9.16
N GLY A 303 -18.89 16.73 -9.63
CA GLY A 303 -18.48 16.12 -10.90
C GLY A 303 -17.20 15.27 -10.82
N GLY A 304 -16.51 15.30 -9.68
CA GLY A 304 -15.43 14.35 -9.38
C GLY A 304 -15.95 12.93 -9.13
N PHE A 305 -15.12 12.11 -8.48
CA PHE A 305 -15.54 10.76 -8.09
C PHE A 305 -16.60 10.81 -7.00
N ARG A 306 -17.76 10.20 -7.22
CA ARG A 306 -18.77 10.03 -6.16
C ARG A 306 -18.32 8.93 -5.21
N LEU A 307 -18.40 9.18 -3.90
CA LEU A 307 -18.15 8.14 -2.91
C LEU A 307 -19.25 7.06 -2.98
N ARG A 308 -18.85 5.81 -3.20
CA ARG A 308 -19.71 4.64 -3.01
C ARG A 308 -19.05 3.66 -2.04
N TYR A 309 -19.76 3.29 -0.99
CA TYR A 309 -19.27 2.28 -0.07
C TYR A 309 -19.45 0.89 -0.64
N GLY A 310 -18.42 0.06 -0.54
CA GLY A 310 -18.54 -1.36 -0.87
C GLY A 310 -17.22 -2.04 -1.12
N ARG A 311 -17.29 -3.37 -1.24
CA ARG A 311 -16.16 -4.23 -1.53
C ARG A 311 -16.52 -5.19 -2.65
N SER A 312 -15.90 -5.02 -3.80
CA SER A 312 -15.92 -5.98 -4.90
C SER A 312 -14.94 -7.12 -4.60
N ARG A 313 -15.04 -8.22 -5.36
CA ARG A 313 -14.14 -9.37 -5.29
C ARG A 313 -12.66 -9.01 -5.44
N ASN A 314 -12.36 -7.90 -6.11
CA ASN A 314 -11.02 -7.39 -6.35
C ASN A 314 -10.75 -6.09 -5.60
N THR A 315 -11.56 -5.65 -4.62
CA THR A 315 -11.28 -4.41 -3.87
C THR A 315 -11.23 -4.63 -2.34
N GLY A 316 -10.95 -3.57 -1.58
CA GLY A 316 -10.59 -3.64 -0.15
C GLY A 316 -9.07 -3.68 0.05
N LEU A 317 -8.58 -3.71 1.30
CA LEU A 317 -7.13 -3.64 1.59
C LEU A 317 -6.45 -2.46 0.85
N ALA A 318 -7.06 -1.27 0.93
CA ALA A 318 -6.68 -0.06 0.21
C ALA A 318 -6.76 -0.14 -1.33
N ALA A 319 -7.43 -1.15 -1.89
CA ALA A 319 -7.78 -1.17 -3.30
C ALA A 319 -9.15 -0.52 -3.55
N LEU A 320 -9.19 0.36 -4.54
CA LEU A 320 -10.31 1.23 -4.90
C LEU A 320 -10.91 0.77 -6.22
N GLY A 321 -12.24 0.74 -6.30
CA GLY A 321 -12.95 0.37 -7.53
C GLY A 321 -13.26 1.59 -8.38
N VAL A 322 -12.95 1.51 -9.67
CA VAL A 322 -13.31 2.53 -10.68
C VAL A 322 -13.93 1.84 -11.88
N HIS A 323 -14.92 2.49 -12.51
CA HIS A 323 -15.55 1.94 -13.70
C HIS A 323 -14.56 1.87 -14.88
N PRO A 324 -14.47 0.77 -15.64
CA PRO A 324 -13.57 0.66 -16.79
C PRO A 324 -13.75 1.77 -17.83
N LEU A 325 -15.00 2.19 -18.08
CA LEU A 325 -15.28 3.32 -18.98
C LEU A 325 -14.71 4.66 -18.47
N THR A 326 -14.61 4.85 -17.15
CA THR A 326 -13.91 6.01 -16.57
C THR A 326 -12.42 5.95 -16.90
N MET A 327 -11.80 4.77 -16.83
CA MET A 327 -10.39 4.59 -17.21
C MET A 327 -10.16 4.96 -18.68
N GLU A 328 -11.06 4.54 -19.57
CA GLU A 328 -10.96 4.84 -21.00
C GLU A 328 -11.22 6.32 -21.33
N VAL A 329 -12.22 6.94 -20.69
CA VAL A 329 -12.49 8.39 -20.79
C VAL A 329 -11.31 9.22 -20.31
N LEU A 330 -10.60 8.75 -19.28
CA LEU A 330 -9.35 9.34 -18.78
C LEU A 330 -8.13 8.90 -19.60
N GLN A 331 -8.31 8.46 -20.84
CA GLN A 331 -7.25 8.09 -21.78
C GLN A 331 -6.27 7.05 -21.24
N ASN A 332 -6.75 6.14 -20.38
CA ASN A 332 -5.96 5.08 -19.74
C ASN A 332 -4.79 5.61 -18.89
N PHE A 333 -4.85 6.85 -18.37
CA PHE A 333 -3.99 7.28 -17.27
C PHE A 333 -4.25 6.48 -15.99
N LEU A 334 -5.44 5.87 -15.89
CA LEU A 334 -5.77 4.82 -14.95
C LEU A 334 -5.80 3.47 -15.66
N ALA A 335 -5.12 2.50 -15.06
CA ALA A 335 -5.20 1.09 -15.41
C ALA A 335 -5.33 0.26 -14.13
N GLY A 336 -5.67 -1.02 -14.29
CA GLY A 336 -5.61 -1.98 -13.19
C GLY A 336 -4.21 -2.03 -12.61
N GLY A 337 -4.05 -1.68 -11.33
CA GLY A 337 -2.74 -1.60 -10.67
C GLY A 337 -2.17 -0.18 -10.58
N THR A 338 -2.76 0.83 -11.24
CA THR A 338 -2.35 2.22 -11.05
C THR A 338 -2.70 2.66 -9.63
N GLN A 339 -1.72 3.19 -8.90
CA GLN A 339 -1.95 3.82 -7.61
C GLN A 339 -2.47 5.25 -7.82
N ILE A 340 -3.58 5.59 -7.16
CA ILE A 340 -4.06 6.97 -7.02
C ILE A 340 -3.88 7.45 -5.58
N LYS A 341 -3.62 8.75 -5.40
CA LYS A 341 -3.75 9.42 -4.10
C LYS A 341 -5.15 9.97 -3.98
N VAL A 342 -5.76 9.78 -2.81
CA VAL A 342 -7.14 10.20 -2.54
C VAL A 342 -7.20 11.15 -1.35
N GLU A 343 -8.25 11.95 -1.30
CA GLU A 343 -8.55 12.87 -0.20
C GLU A 343 -8.89 12.13 1.10
N ALA A 344 -9.66 11.06 1.01
CA ALA A 344 -10.12 10.22 2.12
C ALA A 344 -10.46 8.81 1.61
N PRO A 345 -10.48 7.76 2.48
CA PRO A 345 -10.06 7.76 3.88
C PRO A 345 -8.55 7.61 4.08
N GLY A 346 -7.86 6.98 3.13
CA GLY A 346 -6.42 6.71 3.16
C GLY A 346 -5.61 7.73 2.34
N LYS A 347 -4.28 7.58 2.35
CA LYS A 347 -3.38 8.44 1.54
C LYS A 347 -3.38 8.09 0.05
N ALA A 348 -3.54 6.80 -0.24
CA ALA A 348 -3.47 6.26 -1.59
C ALA A 348 -4.13 4.89 -1.64
N GLY A 349 -4.57 4.50 -2.83
CA GLY A 349 -5.08 3.16 -3.10
C GLY A 349 -4.76 2.71 -4.51
N VAL A 350 -4.79 1.38 -4.72
CA VAL A 350 -4.61 0.78 -6.04
C VAL A 350 -5.94 0.71 -6.77
N VAL A 351 -6.00 1.19 -8.01
CA VAL A 351 -7.21 1.20 -8.82
C VAL A 351 -7.43 -0.16 -9.45
N LEU A 352 -8.65 -0.68 -9.33
CA LEU A 352 -9.09 -1.92 -9.94
C LEU A 352 -10.46 -1.74 -10.61
N PRO A 353 -10.71 -2.48 -11.72
CA PRO A 353 -11.94 -2.33 -12.49
C PRO A 353 -13.14 -2.92 -11.75
N VAL A 354 -14.23 -2.15 -11.70
CA VAL A 354 -15.55 -2.60 -11.23
C VAL A 354 -16.60 -2.07 -12.21
N ASP A 355 -17.25 -2.95 -12.94
CA ASP A 355 -18.20 -2.65 -14.02
C ASP A 355 -19.66 -2.49 -13.54
N SER A 356 -19.94 -2.83 -12.28
CA SER A 356 -21.28 -2.71 -11.69
C SER A 356 -21.61 -1.33 -11.11
N ILE A 357 -20.63 -0.43 -11.02
CA ILE A 357 -20.78 0.91 -10.43
C ILE A 357 -21.09 1.97 -11.50
N GLU A 358 -21.45 3.20 -11.10
CA GLU A 358 -21.93 4.20 -12.06
C GLU A 358 -20.81 4.70 -12.99
N PRO A 359 -21.01 4.67 -14.33
CA PRO A 359 -20.03 5.12 -15.32
C PRO A 359 -19.97 6.67 -15.41
N PRO A 360 -19.01 7.24 -16.17
CA PRO A 360 -18.91 8.69 -16.31
C PRO A 360 -20.02 9.27 -17.22
N VAL A 361 -20.24 10.59 -17.07
CA VAL A 361 -21.11 11.38 -17.95
C VAL A 361 -20.28 12.49 -18.59
N VAL A 362 -20.40 12.65 -19.90
CA VAL A 362 -19.57 13.55 -20.70
C VAL A 362 -20.42 14.47 -21.58
N ARG A 363 -19.90 15.66 -21.86
CA ARG A 363 -20.37 16.57 -22.89
C ARG A 363 -19.52 16.41 -24.14
N LEU A 364 -20.17 16.36 -25.29
CA LEU A 364 -19.53 16.26 -26.59
C LEU A 364 -19.25 17.63 -27.18
N THR A 365 -18.43 17.68 -28.23
CA THR A 365 -18.08 18.92 -28.96
C THR A 365 -19.28 19.62 -29.60
N ASP A 366 -20.36 18.88 -29.87
CA ASP A 366 -21.64 19.45 -30.34
C ASP A 366 -22.52 20.01 -29.20
N GLY A 367 -22.09 19.88 -27.95
CA GLY A 367 -22.80 20.32 -26.76
C GLY A 367 -23.72 19.26 -26.14
N SER A 368 -23.96 18.12 -26.80
CA SER A 368 -24.78 17.03 -26.29
C SER A 368 -24.17 16.41 -25.04
N VAL A 369 -25.01 15.97 -24.10
CA VAL A 369 -24.60 15.26 -22.89
C VAL A 369 -24.99 13.81 -22.99
N VAL A 370 -24.05 12.91 -22.74
CA VAL A 370 -24.25 11.47 -22.86
C VAL A 370 -23.68 10.74 -21.65
N ARG A 371 -24.44 9.74 -21.16
CA ARG A 371 -23.90 8.73 -20.24
C ARG A 371 -23.03 7.76 -21.05
N VAL A 372 -21.82 7.53 -20.59
CA VAL A 372 -20.88 6.66 -21.30
C VAL A 372 -21.27 5.20 -21.08
N THR A 373 -21.30 4.44 -22.17
CA THR A 373 -21.65 3.02 -22.18
C THR A 373 -20.66 2.25 -23.08
N GLU A 374 -20.61 0.94 -22.93
CA GLU A 374 -19.77 0.09 -23.81
C GLU A 374 -20.15 0.23 -25.30
N LYS A 375 -21.43 0.52 -25.57
CA LYS A 375 -21.95 0.69 -26.93
C LYS A 375 -21.45 1.98 -27.60
N ASN A 376 -21.29 3.06 -26.84
CA ASN A 376 -20.97 4.38 -27.41
C ASN A 376 -19.49 4.80 -27.26
N ILE A 377 -18.73 4.27 -26.29
CA ILE A 377 -17.40 4.79 -25.94
C ILE A 377 -16.42 4.89 -27.12
N LYS A 378 -16.41 3.90 -28.02
CA LYS A 378 -15.55 3.91 -29.22
C LYS A 378 -15.82 5.12 -30.13
N GLN A 379 -17.07 5.56 -30.22
CA GLN A 379 -17.49 6.70 -31.02
C GLN A 379 -17.24 8.03 -30.29
N LEU A 380 -17.25 8.03 -28.95
CA LEU A 380 -17.12 9.23 -28.13
C LEU A 380 -15.68 9.69 -27.95
N LYS A 381 -14.68 8.80 -27.97
CA LYS A 381 -13.31 9.07 -27.53
C LYS A 381 -12.63 10.32 -28.11
N ARG A 382 -12.99 10.72 -29.35
CA ARG A 382 -12.47 11.93 -30.02
C ARG A 382 -13.43 13.12 -30.02
N LYS A 383 -14.62 12.95 -29.48
CA LYS A 383 -15.71 13.94 -29.44
C LYS A 383 -15.98 14.46 -28.03
N ILE A 384 -15.32 13.93 -27.00
CA ILE A 384 -15.48 14.42 -25.62
C ILE A 384 -14.84 15.80 -25.51
N ASP A 385 -15.67 16.79 -25.21
CA ASP A 385 -15.25 18.16 -24.93
C ASP A 385 -15.04 18.38 -23.42
N LYS A 386 -15.94 17.83 -22.58
CA LYS A 386 -15.86 17.99 -21.12
C LYS A 386 -16.38 16.76 -20.40
N ILE A 387 -15.69 16.33 -19.35
CA ILE A 387 -16.18 15.32 -18.42
C ILE A 387 -17.00 16.03 -17.34
N LEU A 388 -18.30 15.74 -17.27
CA LEU A 388 -19.22 16.35 -16.30
C LEU A 388 -19.23 15.59 -14.98
N PHE A 389 -19.10 14.27 -15.06
CA PHE A 389 -19.05 13.37 -13.91
C PHE A 389 -18.07 12.22 -14.18
N LEU A 390 -17.13 11.98 -13.26
CA LEU A 390 -16.14 10.90 -13.39
C LEU A 390 -16.71 9.49 -13.14
N GLY A 391 -17.87 9.38 -12.51
CA GLY A 391 -18.41 8.10 -12.06
C GLY A 391 -18.12 7.82 -10.57
N ASP A 392 -18.40 6.59 -10.17
CA ASP A 392 -18.20 6.14 -8.80
C ASP A 392 -16.72 5.83 -8.49
N LEU A 393 -16.34 6.08 -7.24
CA LEU A 393 -15.15 5.51 -6.61
C LEU A 393 -15.61 4.61 -5.45
N LEU A 394 -15.44 3.30 -5.66
CA LEU A 394 -15.81 2.28 -4.68
C LEU A 394 -14.74 2.18 -3.60
N ILE A 395 -15.11 2.45 -2.35
CA ILE A 395 -14.22 2.41 -1.19
C ILE A 395 -14.79 1.45 -0.14
N SER A 396 -13.94 0.56 0.38
CA SER A 396 -14.36 -0.37 1.43
C SER A 396 -14.56 0.35 2.76
N TYR A 397 -15.60 -0.04 3.51
CA TYR A 397 -15.77 0.35 4.90
C TYR A 397 -14.50 0.06 5.74
N GLY A 398 -13.85 -1.08 5.48
CA GLY A 398 -12.62 -1.46 6.18
C GLY A 398 -11.47 -0.46 6.02
N ASP A 399 -11.42 0.29 4.92
CA ASP A 399 -10.39 1.30 4.69
C ASP A 399 -10.61 2.55 5.57
N PHE A 400 -11.87 2.88 5.87
CA PHE A 400 -12.24 3.94 6.83
C PHE A 400 -11.93 3.50 8.26
N LEU A 401 -12.31 2.27 8.62
CA LEU A 401 -12.05 1.68 9.92
C LEU A 401 -10.54 1.64 10.21
N TYR A 402 -9.75 1.10 9.29
CA TYR A 402 -8.29 1.00 9.44
C TYR A 402 -7.60 2.37 9.53
N SER A 403 -8.13 3.37 8.83
CA SER A 403 -7.59 4.73 8.83
C SER A 403 -8.08 5.56 10.03
N ASN A 404 -8.96 5.00 10.87
CA ASN A 404 -9.66 5.69 11.96
C ASN A 404 -10.27 7.04 11.50
N LYS A 405 -10.99 7.01 10.38
CA LYS A 405 -11.68 8.16 9.81
C LYS A 405 -13.18 8.02 9.98
N ARG A 406 -13.86 9.14 10.25
CA ARG A 406 -15.33 9.19 10.27
C ARG A 406 -15.88 8.82 8.89
N LEU A 407 -16.97 8.06 8.88
CA LEU A 407 -17.73 7.82 7.66
C LEU A 407 -18.29 9.15 7.14
N LEU A 408 -18.25 9.29 5.83
CA LEU A 408 -18.84 10.41 5.11
C LEU A 408 -20.23 10.00 4.62
N PRO A 409 -21.15 10.94 4.36
CA PRO A 409 -22.45 10.61 3.80
C PRO A 409 -22.32 9.83 2.48
N SER A 410 -23.00 8.70 2.37
CA SER A 410 -23.02 7.89 1.15
C SER A 410 -23.90 8.54 0.08
N GLY A 411 -23.52 8.37 -1.20
CA GLY A 411 -24.47 8.54 -2.30
C GLY A 411 -25.61 7.54 -2.22
N PHE A 412 -26.76 7.90 -2.80
CA PHE A 412 -27.87 6.98 -2.97
C PHE A 412 -27.58 6.02 -4.14
N THR A 413 -27.57 4.72 -3.84
CA THR A 413 -27.11 3.64 -4.73
C THR A 413 -28.07 2.46 -4.76
N GLU A 414 -27.90 1.59 -5.75
CA GLU A 414 -28.80 0.46 -5.99
C GLU A 414 -28.89 -0.50 -4.80
N GLU A 415 -27.76 -0.76 -4.12
CA GLU A 415 -27.73 -1.58 -2.91
C GLU A 415 -28.51 -0.97 -1.75
N TRP A 416 -28.46 0.35 -1.58
CA TRP A 416 -29.25 1.03 -0.55
C TRP A 416 -30.74 1.02 -0.93
N TRP A 417 -31.08 1.36 -2.16
CA TRP A 417 -32.47 1.32 -2.65
C TRP A 417 -33.11 -0.07 -2.47
N ARG A 418 -32.35 -1.14 -2.77
CA ARG A 418 -32.79 -2.52 -2.56
C ARG A 418 -33.14 -2.80 -1.09
N GLU A 419 -32.32 -2.34 -0.14
CA GLU A 419 -32.60 -2.55 1.29
C GLU A 419 -33.80 -1.71 1.76
N GLU A 420 -34.03 -0.51 1.21
CA GLU A 420 -35.25 0.25 1.49
C GLU A 420 -36.50 -0.40 0.91
N LEU A 421 -36.37 -1.01 -0.28
CA LEU A 421 -37.44 -1.80 -0.88
C LEU A 421 -37.78 -3.04 -0.03
N LYS A 422 -36.79 -3.80 0.43
CA LYS A 422 -37.01 -4.90 1.37
C LYS A 422 -37.68 -4.43 2.65
N ALA A 423 -37.21 -3.33 3.23
CA ALA A 423 -37.78 -2.78 4.45
C ALA A 423 -39.26 -2.40 4.25
N SER A 424 -39.61 -1.79 3.11
CA SER A 424 -41.01 -1.50 2.80
C SER A 424 -41.86 -2.76 2.60
N ILE A 425 -41.32 -3.79 1.93
CA ILE A 425 -42.01 -5.09 1.76
C ILE A 425 -42.25 -5.76 3.11
N ALA A 426 -41.26 -5.77 3.99
CA ALA A 426 -41.37 -6.31 5.34
C ALA A 426 -42.44 -5.58 6.15
N LEU A 427 -42.35 -4.25 6.23
CA LEU A 427 -43.21 -3.43 7.08
C LEU A 427 -44.66 -3.36 6.58
N ASN A 428 -44.87 -3.20 5.28
CA ASN A 428 -46.19 -2.92 4.72
C ASN A 428 -46.88 -4.13 4.10
N PHE A 429 -46.14 -5.21 3.82
CA PHE A 429 -46.65 -6.37 3.07
C PHE A 429 -46.32 -7.72 3.73
N GLY A 430 -45.78 -7.73 4.96
CA GLY A 430 -45.50 -8.94 5.73
C GLY A 430 -44.53 -9.87 5.02
N ASP A 431 -43.45 -9.31 4.45
CA ASP A 431 -42.42 -10.01 3.67
C ASP A 431 -42.91 -10.69 2.37
N SER A 432 -44.16 -10.50 1.95
CA SER A 432 -44.68 -11.04 0.69
C SER A 432 -44.34 -10.13 -0.50
N VAL A 433 -43.42 -10.60 -1.34
CA VAL A 433 -43.07 -9.92 -2.60
C VAL A 433 -44.25 -9.92 -3.59
N GLU A 434 -45.14 -10.91 -3.51
CA GLU A 434 -46.31 -11.03 -4.37
C GLU A 434 -47.31 -9.92 -4.08
N LYS A 435 -47.63 -9.71 -2.80
CA LYS A 435 -48.52 -8.62 -2.37
C LYS A 435 -47.94 -7.25 -2.72
N ALA A 436 -46.65 -7.06 -2.51
CA ALA A 436 -45.97 -5.81 -2.89
C ALA A 436 -45.98 -5.59 -4.40
N ALA A 437 -45.77 -6.64 -5.20
CA ALA A 437 -45.80 -6.56 -6.65
C ALA A 437 -47.20 -6.24 -7.18
N GLU A 438 -48.23 -6.86 -6.61
CA GLU A 438 -49.64 -6.55 -6.89
C GLU A 438 -49.96 -5.09 -6.57
N ALA A 439 -49.59 -4.62 -5.37
CA ALA A 439 -49.79 -3.22 -4.96
C ALA A 439 -49.06 -2.22 -5.86
N ALA A 440 -47.86 -2.56 -6.33
CA ALA A 440 -47.10 -1.74 -7.28
C ALA A 440 -47.60 -1.85 -8.74
N GLY A 441 -48.45 -2.83 -9.05
CA GLY A 441 -48.92 -3.11 -10.41
C GLY A 441 -47.79 -3.58 -11.34
N VAL A 442 -46.89 -4.42 -10.82
CA VAL A 442 -45.74 -5.00 -11.55
C VAL A 442 -45.70 -6.52 -11.39
N PRO A 443 -45.11 -7.27 -12.33
CA PRO A 443 -44.96 -8.72 -12.17
C PRO A 443 -44.10 -9.07 -10.95
N SER A 444 -44.53 -10.06 -10.15
CA SER A 444 -43.79 -10.52 -8.97
C SER A 444 -42.36 -10.96 -9.31
N LYS A 445 -42.18 -11.68 -10.43
CA LYS A 445 -40.87 -12.09 -10.94
C LYS A 445 -39.95 -10.89 -11.22
N MET A 446 -40.51 -9.77 -11.70
CA MET A 446 -39.76 -8.55 -11.97
C MET A 446 -39.28 -7.92 -10.65
N LEU A 447 -40.17 -7.76 -9.68
CA LEU A 447 -39.81 -7.21 -8.37
C LEU A 447 -38.76 -8.07 -7.65
N ARG A 448 -38.91 -9.41 -7.69
CA ARG A 448 -37.90 -10.35 -7.16
C ARG A 448 -36.54 -10.18 -7.84
N SER A 449 -36.50 -10.02 -9.16
CA SER A 449 -35.24 -9.86 -9.90
C SER A 449 -34.44 -8.62 -9.46
N PHE A 450 -35.11 -7.53 -9.09
CA PHE A 450 -34.48 -6.32 -8.56
C PHE A 450 -33.91 -6.55 -7.14
N LEU A 451 -34.56 -7.41 -6.35
CA LEU A 451 -34.09 -7.77 -5.00
C LEU A 451 -32.92 -8.77 -5.03
N GLU A 452 -32.85 -9.62 -6.03
CA GLU A 452 -31.79 -10.63 -6.20
C GLU A 452 -30.50 -10.04 -6.76
N ASP A 453 -30.58 -9.26 -7.84
CA ASP A 453 -29.41 -8.63 -8.50
C ASP A 453 -29.75 -7.18 -8.92
N PRO A 454 -29.68 -6.21 -7.98
CA PRO A 454 -30.03 -4.81 -8.24
C PRO A 454 -29.06 -4.09 -9.19
N PHE A 455 -27.91 -4.71 -9.49
CA PHE A 455 -26.90 -4.12 -10.37
C PHE A 455 -27.19 -4.42 -11.84
N LYS A 456 -27.67 -5.63 -12.15
CA LYS A 456 -28.02 -6.04 -13.52
C LYS A 456 -29.48 -5.79 -13.86
N ASN A 457 -30.39 -6.01 -12.91
CA ASN A 457 -31.81 -5.86 -13.12
C ASN A 457 -32.24 -4.51 -12.55
N LYS A 458 -32.46 -3.54 -13.44
CA LYS A 458 -32.93 -2.19 -13.07
C LYS A 458 -34.32 -1.96 -13.67
N PRO A 459 -35.26 -1.38 -12.91
CA PRO A 459 -36.55 -0.97 -13.48
C PRO A 459 -36.33 0.10 -14.55
N ASP A 460 -37.23 0.19 -15.53
CA ASP A 460 -37.32 1.37 -16.39
C ASP A 460 -37.87 2.57 -15.59
N ALA A 461 -37.83 3.78 -16.15
CA ALA A 461 -38.28 4.96 -15.41
C ALA A 461 -39.77 4.87 -14.98
N PRO A 462 -40.72 4.48 -15.86
CA PRO A 462 -42.12 4.31 -15.47
C PRO A 462 -42.34 3.30 -14.33
N VAL A 463 -41.66 2.14 -14.38
CA VAL A 463 -41.75 1.12 -13.32
C VAL A 463 -41.14 1.63 -12.03
N ALA A 464 -40.01 2.35 -12.08
CA ALA A 464 -39.40 2.95 -10.89
C ALA A 464 -40.34 3.92 -10.18
N PHE A 465 -41.02 4.81 -10.93
CA PHE A 465 -42.02 5.72 -10.35
C PHE A 465 -43.23 4.98 -9.77
N LYS A 466 -43.74 3.93 -10.44
CA LYS A 466 -44.83 3.11 -9.91
C LYS A 466 -44.46 2.48 -8.57
N ILE A 467 -43.28 1.87 -8.49
CA ILE A 467 -42.74 1.28 -7.27
C ILE A 467 -42.65 2.33 -6.16
N SER A 468 -42.06 3.50 -6.45
CA SER A 468 -41.90 4.56 -5.45
C SER A 468 -43.23 5.13 -4.96
N LEU A 469 -44.19 5.40 -5.85
CA LEU A 469 -45.49 5.94 -5.50
C LEU A 469 -46.32 4.97 -4.64
N ARG A 470 -46.32 3.69 -5.01
CA ARG A 470 -47.16 2.65 -4.40
C ARG A 470 -46.54 2.03 -3.16
N LEU A 471 -45.23 1.79 -3.17
CA LEU A 471 -44.51 1.17 -2.05
C LEU A 471 -43.81 2.18 -1.14
N LYS A 472 -43.95 3.49 -1.42
CA LYS A 472 -43.37 4.59 -0.62
C LYS A 472 -41.86 4.49 -0.40
N VAL A 473 -41.16 3.88 -1.34
CA VAL A 473 -39.70 3.83 -1.39
C VAL A 473 -39.16 4.96 -2.24
N PRO A 474 -37.94 5.46 -2.00
CA PRO A 474 -37.41 6.53 -2.84
C PRO A 474 -37.24 6.14 -4.30
N LEU A 475 -37.23 7.15 -5.17
CA LEU A 475 -37.02 6.98 -6.60
C LEU A 475 -35.70 6.28 -6.88
N HIS A 476 -35.71 5.26 -7.74
CA HIS A 476 -34.54 4.45 -8.05
C HIS A 476 -33.31 5.33 -8.47
N PRO A 477 -32.09 5.06 -7.96
CA PRO A 477 -30.92 5.93 -8.10
C PRO A 477 -30.44 6.15 -9.55
N SER A 478 -30.79 5.25 -10.48
CA SER A 478 -30.51 5.45 -11.92
C SER A 478 -31.27 6.63 -12.53
N TYR A 479 -32.40 7.00 -11.91
CA TYR A 479 -33.30 8.09 -12.31
C TYR A 479 -33.30 9.26 -11.33
N THR A 480 -32.44 9.22 -10.32
CA THR A 480 -32.15 10.37 -9.47
C THR A 480 -30.99 11.15 -10.09
N TYR A 481 -31.20 12.45 -10.35
CA TYR A 481 -30.16 13.36 -10.83
C TYR A 481 -29.46 14.08 -9.68
N PHE A 482 -28.42 14.88 -9.98
CA PHE A 482 -27.65 15.63 -8.99
C PHE A 482 -28.38 16.88 -8.47
N TRP A 483 -29.63 16.72 -8.02
CA TRP A 483 -30.53 17.82 -7.63
C TRP A 483 -29.95 18.75 -6.56
N SER A 484 -29.19 18.23 -5.59
CA SER A 484 -28.47 19.04 -4.59
C SER A 484 -27.39 19.95 -5.17
N SER A 485 -27.10 19.84 -6.48
CA SER A 485 -26.10 20.65 -7.17
C SER A 485 -26.64 21.96 -7.75
N ILE A 486 -27.96 22.16 -7.75
CA ILE A 486 -28.61 23.35 -8.29
C ILE A 486 -29.36 24.12 -7.19
N SER A 487 -29.74 25.36 -7.47
CA SER A 487 -30.52 26.19 -6.54
C SER A 487 -32.02 26.11 -6.82
N THR A 488 -32.87 26.56 -5.89
CA THR A 488 -34.33 26.66 -6.11
C THR A 488 -34.69 27.57 -7.29
N PRO A 489 -34.03 28.72 -7.51
CA PRO A 489 -34.20 29.51 -8.74
C PRO A 489 -33.83 28.76 -10.04
N ASP A 490 -32.83 27.89 -10.00
CA ASP A 490 -32.46 27.05 -11.14
C ASP A 490 -33.52 25.98 -11.41
N LEU A 491 -34.07 25.37 -10.35
CA LEU A 491 -35.19 24.44 -10.45
C LEU A 491 -36.41 25.09 -11.12
N LYS A 492 -36.74 26.33 -10.72
CA LYS A 492 -37.81 27.13 -11.34
C LYS A 492 -37.54 27.39 -12.82
N ALA A 493 -36.32 27.80 -13.17
CA ALA A 493 -35.93 28.05 -14.56
C ALA A 493 -36.06 26.78 -15.43
N LEU A 494 -35.57 25.64 -14.93
CA LEU A 494 -35.69 24.36 -15.63
C LEU A 494 -37.15 23.96 -15.84
N ARG A 495 -37.98 24.07 -14.79
CA ARG A 495 -39.40 23.70 -14.89
C ARG A 495 -40.16 24.59 -15.87
N ARG A 496 -39.94 25.91 -15.86
CA ARG A 496 -40.52 26.83 -16.84
C ARG A 496 -40.13 26.45 -18.26
N TRP A 497 -38.84 26.20 -18.50
CA TRP A 497 -38.37 25.79 -19.81
C TRP A 497 -39.02 24.49 -20.30
N LEU A 498 -39.25 23.52 -19.42
CA LEU A 498 -39.96 22.29 -19.77
C LEU A 498 -41.44 22.55 -20.13
N LEU A 499 -42.11 23.43 -19.39
CA LEU A 499 -43.50 23.82 -19.66
C LEU A 499 -43.63 24.58 -20.99
N ASP A 500 -42.63 25.39 -21.35
CA ASP A 500 -42.60 26.16 -22.60
C ASP A 500 -42.11 25.34 -23.81
N SER A 501 -41.56 24.15 -23.58
CA SER A 501 -41.00 23.30 -24.64
C SER A 501 -42.07 22.48 -25.38
N ASN A 502 -41.77 22.12 -26.63
CA ASN A 502 -42.63 21.21 -27.39
C ASN A 502 -42.52 19.80 -26.78
N ARG A 503 -43.59 19.37 -26.11
CA ARG A 503 -43.69 18.11 -25.39
C ARG A 503 -44.43 17.07 -26.23
N LYS A 504 -43.80 15.91 -26.44
CA LYS A 504 -44.45 14.75 -27.07
C LYS A 504 -44.87 13.73 -26.01
N VAL A 505 -46.15 13.32 -26.05
CA VAL A 505 -46.72 12.33 -25.14
C VAL A 505 -47.20 11.12 -25.95
N GLU A 506 -46.75 9.93 -25.60
CA GLU A 506 -47.15 8.66 -26.20
C GLU A 506 -47.61 7.70 -25.11
N GLY A 507 -48.82 7.12 -25.25
CA GLY A 507 -49.36 6.18 -24.27
C GLY A 507 -49.47 6.74 -22.85
N GLY A 508 -49.74 8.06 -22.72
CA GLY A 508 -49.80 8.76 -21.43
C GLY A 508 -48.44 9.03 -20.78
N LYS A 509 -47.33 8.82 -21.50
CA LYS A 509 -45.96 9.06 -21.01
C LYS A 509 -45.30 10.14 -21.84
N THR A 510 -44.62 11.08 -21.17
CA THR A 510 -43.75 12.02 -21.88
C THR A 510 -42.55 11.28 -22.43
N VAL A 511 -42.39 11.32 -23.76
CA VAL A 511 -41.27 10.66 -24.46
C VAL A 511 -40.27 11.64 -25.01
N GLU A 512 -40.64 12.92 -25.14
CA GLU A 512 -39.78 13.94 -25.73
C GLU A 512 -40.07 15.34 -25.17
N PHE A 513 -39.01 16.11 -24.96
CA PHE A 513 -39.05 17.57 -24.86
C PHE A 513 -38.10 18.18 -25.89
N ARG A 514 -38.62 19.11 -26.69
CA ARG A 514 -37.84 19.86 -27.67
C ARG A 514 -38.04 21.36 -27.47
N GLY A 515 -36.97 22.08 -27.15
CA GLY A 515 -37.04 23.52 -26.86
C GLY A 515 -35.80 24.27 -27.34
N ARG A 516 -35.94 25.58 -27.56
CA ARG A 516 -34.80 26.46 -27.89
C ARG A 516 -33.77 26.45 -26.76
N ILE A 517 -32.50 26.53 -27.13
CA ILE A 517 -31.41 26.54 -26.15
C ILE A 517 -31.48 27.82 -25.31
N ASP A 518 -31.67 27.63 -24.01
CA ASP A 518 -31.43 28.64 -22.99
C ASP A 518 -30.09 28.27 -22.32
N LEU A 519 -29.13 29.20 -22.28
CA LEU A 519 -27.79 28.93 -21.76
C LEU A 519 -27.78 28.59 -20.27
N LYS A 520 -28.70 29.18 -19.49
CA LYS A 520 -28.87 28.86 -18.07
C LYS A 520 -29.44 27.47 -17.92
N VAL A 521 -30.49 27.11 -18.65
CA VAL A 521 -31.09 25.76 -18.63
C VAL A 521 -30.09 24.71 -19.10
N LYS A 522 -29.32 25.00 -20.15
CA LYS A 522 -28.25 24.12 -20.62
C LYS A 522 -27.22 23.84 -19.53
N ALA A 523 -26.78 24.87 -18.81
CA ALA A 523 -25.85 24.73 -17.69
C ALA A 523 -26.46 23.92 -16.52
N ILE A 524 -27.76 24.08 -16.26
CA ILE A 524 -28.51 23.30 -15.26
C ILE A 524 -28.55 21.82 -15.67
N LEU A 525 -28.92 21.51 -16.91
CA LEU A 525 -28.95 20.13 -17.42
C LEU A 525 -27.56 19.47 -17.38
N GLU A 526 -26.50 20.21 -17.71
CA GLU A 526 -25.12 19.75 -17.57
C GLU A 526 -24.75 19.49 -16.09
N THR A 527 -25.14 20.38 -15.18
CA THR A 527 -24.88 20.23 -13.73
C THR A 527 -25.61 19.02 -13.15
N LEU A 528 -26.85 18.78 -13.60
CA LEU A 528 -27.64 17.60 -13.24
C LEU A 528 -27.19 16.32 -13.95
N CYS A 529 -26.27 16.44 -14.92
CA CYS A 529 -25.80 15.35 -15.77
C CYS A 529 -26.94 14.62 -16.50
N VAL A 530 -27.96 15.36 -16.95
CA VAL A 530 -29.10 14.82 -17.71
C VAL A 530 -28.67 14.59 -19.15
N PRO A 531 -28.75 13.36 -19.68
CA PRO A 531 -28.51 13.11 -21.10
C PRO A 531 -29.46 13.91 -21.99
N HIS A 532 -28.91 14.62 -22.98
CA HIS A 532 -29.68 15.41 -23.96
C HIS A 532 -28.85 15.65 -25.22
N LYS A 533 -29.54 15.84 -26.35
CA LYS A 533 -28.92 16.17 -27.64
C LYS A 533 -29.05 17.67 -27.92
N VAL A 534 -28.06 18.22 -28.61
CA VAL A 534 -28.13 19.56 -29.19
C VAL A 534 -28.31 19.42 -30.70
N LEU A 535 -29.43 19.90 -31.22
CA LEU A 535 -29.78 19.78 -32.64
C LEU A 535 -29.28 20.97 -33.47
N GLU A 536 -29.09 20.74 -34.77
CA GLU A 536 -28.89 21.81 -35.76
C GLU A 536 -30.10 22.74 -35.74
N GLY A 537 -29.90 23.99 -35.33
CA GLY A 537 -31.00 24.93 -35.02
C GLY A 537 -30.98 25.52 -33.60
N ARG A 538 -29.97 25.18 -32.77
CA ARG A 538 -29.83 25.65 -31.38
C ARG A 538 -31.01 25.22 -30.50
N GLU A 539 -31.41 23.96 -30.61
CA GLU A 539 -32.45 23.35 -29.77
C GLU A 539 -31.87 22.23 -28.90
N ILE A 540 -32.46 22.06 -27.72
CA ILE A 540 -32.19 20.93 -26.82
C ILE A 540 -33.30 19.91 -27.01
N LEU A 541 -32.90 18.66 -27.19
CA LEU A 541 -33.78 17.50 -27.28
C LEU A 541 -33.49 16.54 -26.11
N ILE A 542 -34.52 16.27 -25.31
CA ILE A 542 -34.51 15.28 -24.22
C ILE A 542 -35.51 14.18 -24.58
N GLU A 543 -35.09 12.92 -24.55
CA GLU A 543 -35.88 11.79 -25.06
C GLU A 543 -36.02 10.68 -24.00
N ASN A 544 -37.00 9.78 -24.20
CA ASN A 544 -37.16 8.51 -23.48
C ASN A 544 -37.27 8.66 -21.95
N ASP A 545 -36.51 7.84 -21.21
CA ASP A 545 -36.50 7.81 -19.74
C ASP A 545 -36.19 9.20 -19.17
N GLU A 546 -35.26 9.95 -19.75
CA GLU A 546 -34.91 11.28 -19.27
C GLU A 546 -36.08 12.26 -19.36
N ALA A 547 -36.83 12.23 -20.47
CA ALA A 547 -38.02 13.06 -20.63
C ALA A 547 -39.11 12.66 -19.63
N TYR A 548 -39.33 11.35 -19.43
CA TYR A 548 -40.29 10.84 -18.47
C TYR A 548 -39.94 11.23 -17.03
N VAL A 549 -38.67 11.08 -16.64
CA VAL A 549 -38.17 11.42 -15.30
C VAL A 549 -38.35 12.90 -15.02
N LEU A 550 -37.95 13.79 -15.93
CA LEU A 550 -38.11 15.23 -15.74
C LEU A 550 -39.58 15.63 -15.65
N ALA A 551 -40.44 15.10 -16.53
CA ALA A 551 -41.87 15.37 -16.51
C ALA A 551 -42.51 14.96 -15.18
N SER A 552 -42.19 13.75 -14.70
CA SER A 552 -42.74 13.19 -13.47
C SER A 552 -42.18 13.87 -12.21
N THR A 553 -40.88 14.16 -12.18
CA THR A 553 -40.20 14.75 -11.02
C THR A 553 -40.58 16.21 -10.80
N LEU A 554 -40.81 16.96 -11.89
CA LEU A 554 -41.16 18.38 -11.86
C LEU A 554 -42.66 18.63 -12.03
N SER A 555 -43.46 17.56 -12.05
CA SER A 555 -44.91 17.61 -12.24
C SER A 555 -45.33 18.53 -13.37
N VAL A 556 -44.77 18.31 -14.57
CA VAL A 556 -45.08 19.10 -15.77
C VAL A 556 -46.56 18.97 -16.17
N ASP A 557 -47.22 17.87 -15.79
CA ASP A 557 -48.66 17.65 -15.99
C ASP A 557 -49.56 18.56 -15.14
N ASN A 558 -49.03 19.14 -14.05
CA ASN A 558 -49.76 20.07 -13.19
C ASN A 558 -49.03 21.43 -13.17
N PRO A 559 -49.25 22.29 -14.16
CA PRO A 559 -48.54 23.57 -14.27
C PRO A 559 -48.83 24.51 -13.09
N ASP A 560 -50.02 24.42 -12.50
CA ASP A 560 -50.49 25.30 -11.42
C ASP A 560 -49.81 25.03 -10.06
N LEU A 561 -49.18 23.86 -9.87
CA LEU A 561 -48.41 23.61 -8.67
C LEU A 561 -47.23 24.58 -8.64
N GLU A 562 -47.04 25.36 -7.58
CA GLU A 562 -45.89 26.27 -7.50
C GLU A 562 -44.66 25.62 -6.86
N ILE A 563 -43.48 26.15 -7.14
CA ILE A 563 -42.25 25.85 -6.39
C ILE A 563 -42.16 26.83 -5.23
N ASP A 564 -42.12 26.29 -4.02
CA ASP A 564 -42.06 27.05 -2.78
C ASP A 564 -40.62 27.43 -2.45
N GLU A 565 -40.37 28.74 -2.36
CA GLU A 565 -39.03 29.28 -2.15
C GLU A 565 -38.52 29.09 -0.73
N SER A 566 -39.41 28.81 0.23
CA SER A 566 -39.02 28.52 1.61
C SER A 566 -38.42 27.12 1.78
N LEU A 567 -38.69 26.23 0.82
CA LEU A 567 -38.24 24.83 0.85
C LEU A 567 -36.95 24.61 0.04
N GLY A 568 -36.18 23.60 0.44
CA GLY A 568 -35.02 23.13 -0.32
C GLY A 568 -35.42 22.52 -1.68
N VAL A 569 -34.43 22.30 -2.56
CA VAL A 569 -34.66 21.66 -3.87
C VAL A 569 -35.28 20.27 -3.71
N ILE A 570 -34.70 19.41 -2.86
CA ILE A 570 -35.18 18.03 -2.67
C ILE A 570 -36.60 18.01 -2.08
N GLU A 571 -36.92 18.91 -1.15
CA GLU A 571 -38.26 19.00 -0.55
C GLU A 571 -39.31 19.42 -1.57
N ASN A 572 -39.00 20.42 -2.41
CA ASN A 572 -39.85 20.80 -3.55
C ASN A 572 -40.06 19.62 -4.50
N LEU A 573 -39.01 18.86 -4.82
CA LEU A 573 -39.12 17.70 -5.69
C LEU A 573 -40.00 16.60 -5.10
N ASN A 574 -39.89 16.32 -3.79
CA ASN A 574 -40.77 15.36 -3.10
C ASN A 574 -42.23 15.79 -3.17
N ARG A 575 -42.50 17.09 -2.98
CA ARG A 575 -43.85 17.66 -3.04
C ARG A 575 -44.43 17.60 -4.45
N LEU A 576 -43.66 17.99 -5.45
CA LEU A 576 -44.11 18.02 -6.85
C LEU A 576 -44.36 16.61 -7.39
N SER A 577 -43.39 15.71 -7.18
CA SER A 577 -43.43 14.37 -7.78
C SER A 577 -44.29 13.37 -7.02
N GLY A 578 -44.60 13.65 -5.76
CA GLY A 578 -45.27 12.71 -4.84
C GLY A 578 -44.43 11.48 -4.49
N VAL A 579 -43.15 11.43 -4.91
CA VAL A 579 -42.21 10.34 -4.58
C VAL A 579 -41.08 10.86 -3.69
N PRO A 580 -40.58 10.04 -2.74
CA PRO A 580 -39.39 10.40 -1.99
C PRO A 580 -38.15 10.42 -2.90
N ILE A 581 -37.38 11.50 -2.85
CA ILE A 581 -36.13 11.68 -3.61
C ILE A 581 -35.01 11.89 -2.59
N ARG A 582 -33.92 11.13 -2.76
CA ARG A 582 -32.71 11.24 -1.94
C ARG A 582 -31.61 12.01 -2.67
N ASP A 583 -30.63 12.49 -1.91
CA ASP A 583 -29.42 13.05 -2.51
C ASP A 583 -28.59 11.94 -3.19
N LYS A 584 -28.40 12.07 -4.50
CA LYS A 584 -27.62 11.12 -5.30
C LYS A 584 -26.16 11.08 -4.86
N ALA A 585 -25.57 12.22 -4.49
CA ALA A 585 -24.12 12.36 -4.32
C ALA A 585 -23.75 13.49 -3.32
N PRO A 586 -23.99 13.29 -2.02
CA PRO A 586 -23.61 14.26 -1.00
C PRO A 586 -22.09 14.37 -0.81
N THR A 587 -21.33 13.35 -1.21
CA THR A 587 -19.86 13.29 -1.05
C THR A 587 -19.14 12.98 -2.35
N PHE A 588 -18.15 13.82 -2.68
CA PHE A 588 -17.19 13.61 -3.76
C PHE A 588 -15.78 13.47 -3.20
N ILE A 589 -14.96 12.59 -3.78
CA ILE A 589 -13.59 12.34 -3.36
C ILE A 589 -12.61 12.91 -4.38
N GLY A 590 -11.71 13.77 -3.90
CA GLY A 590 -10.55 14.23 -4.67
C GLY A 590 -9.57 13.10 -4.95
N ALA A 591 -9.05 13.03 -6.17
CA ALA A 591 -8.08 12.01 -6.57
C ALA A 591 -7.05 12.54 -7.57
N ARG A 592 -5.83 12.01 -7.49
CA ARG A 592 -4.79 12.20 -8.51
C ARG A 592 -3.99 10.94 -8.75
N VAL A 593 -3.36 10.85 -9.91
CA VAL A 593 -2.47 9.72 -10.22
C VAL A 593 -1.22 9.78 -9.33
N GLY A 594 -0.88 8.64 -8.75
CA GLY A 594 0.28 8.42 -7.89
C GLY A 594 1.41 7.71 -8.63
N ARG A 595 1.39 6.38 -8.62
CA ARG A 595 2.39 5.53 -9.30
C ARG A 595 1.68 4.62 -10.30
N PRO A 596 2.21 4.42 -11.52
CA PRO A 596 1.69 3.42 -12.44
C PRO A 596 1.88 2.03 -11.87
N GLU A 597 1.14 1.10 -12.43
CA GLU A 597 1.37 -0.33 -12.33
C GLU A 597 2.79 -0.70 -12.76
N ALA A 598 3.31 -1.77 -12.18
CA ALA A 598 4.60 -2.32 -12.53
C ALA A 598 4.47 -3.83 -12.73
N ALA A 599 5.07 -4.32 -13.81
CA ALA A 599 5.31 -5.74 -14.06
C ALA A 599 6.63 -5.85 -14.80
N LYS A 600 7.74 -5.95 -14.06
CA LYS A 600 9.08 -5.92 -14.65
C LYS A 600 10.09 -6.71 -13.83
N ARG A 601 11.16 -7.15 -14.51
CA ARG A 601 12.32 -7.76 -13.86
C ARG A 601 12.99 -6.76 -12.93
N ARG A 602 13.37 -7.20 -11.74
CA ARG A 602 14.15 -6.39 -10.81
C ARG A 602 15.63 -6.59 -11.05
N GLU A 603 16.22 -5.68 -11.81
CA GLU A 603 17.60 -5.81 -12.26
C GLU A 603 18.51 -4.81 -11.54
N MET A 604 19.75 -5.23 -11.27
CA MET A 604 20.80 -4.30 -10.87
C MET A 604 21.14 -3.38 -12.05
N LYS A 605 21.52 -2.13 -11.75
CA LYS A 605 22.09 -1.21 -12.74
C LYS A 605 23.56 -0.97 -12.42
N PRO A 606 24.50 -1.34 -13.31
CA PRO A 606 24.32 -2.12 -14.55
C PRO A 606 23.89 -3.57 -14.29
N LEU A 607 23.37 -4.25 -15.33
CA LEU A 607 22.91 -5.64 -15.27
C LEU A 607 24.04 -6.58 -14.84
N VAL A 608 23.72 -7.51 -13.94
CA VAL A 608 24.65 -8.48 -13.35
C VAL A 608 24.10 -9.90 -13.54
N HIS A 609 24.94 -10.83 -13.99
CA HIS A 609 24.62 -12.26 -14.08
C HIS A 609 25.21 -13.04 -12.91
N VAL A 610 26.35 -12.60 -12.37
CA VAL A 610 27.06 -13.28 -11.28
C VAL A 610 27.65 -12.30 -10.28
N LEU A 611 27.55 -12.63 -9.00
CA LEU A 611 28.21 -11.87 -7.93
C LEU A 611 29.68 -12.27 -7.80
N PHE A 612 30.48 -11.97 -8.84
CA PHE A 612 31.91 -12.22 -8.88
C PHE A 612 32.69 -10.92 -9.17
N PRO A 613 33.71 -10.58 -8.37
CA PRO A 613 34.42 -9.30 -8.51
C PRO A 613 35.38 -9.33 -9.71
N VAL A 614 35.39 -8.26 -10.51
CA VAL A 614 36.34 -8.06 -11.63
C VAL A 614 37.08 -6.71 -11.57
N LYS A 615 36.87 -5.89 -10.53
CA LYS A 615 37.41 -4.52 -10.42
C LYS A 615 37.22 -3.74 -11.73
N LEU A 616 38.32 -3.35 -12.37
CA LEU A 616 38.38 -2.64 -13.65
C LEU A 616 38.73 -3.58 -14.81
N SER A 617 39.07 -4.84 -14.54
CA SER A 617 39.54 -5.80 -15.54
C SER A 617 38.46 -6.22 -16.54
N GLY A 618 37.19 -6.13 -16.17
CA GLY A 618 36.05 -6.39 -17.07
C GLY A 618 35.54 -5.16 -17.83
N GLY A 619 36.27 -4.04 -17.80
CA GLY A 619 35.86 -2.78 -18.42
C GLY A 619 34.60 -2.15 -17.80
N PRO A 620 33.97 -1.16 -18.46
CA PRO A 620 32.79 -0.46 -17.96
C PRO A 620 31.60 -1.39 -17.67
N GLN A 621 31.45 -2.44 -18.47
CA GLN A 621 30.37 -3.43 -18.35
C GLN A 621 30.66 -4.55 -17.34
N ARG A 622 31.86 -4.56 -16.74
CA ARG A 622 32.26 -5.56 -15.73
C ARG A 622 32.17 -6.99 -16.28
N ASN A 623 32.54 -7.18 -17.54
CA ASN A 623 32.39 -8.45 -18.26
C ASN A 623 33.54 -9.41 -17.92
N LEU A 624 33.21 -10.59 -17.38
CA LEU A 624 34.17 -11.66 -17.09
C LEU A 624 34.81 -12.22 -18.37
N MET A 625 34.12 -12.20 -19.51
CA MET A 625 34.70 -12.62 -20.78
C MET A 625 35.84 -11.70 -21.21
N GLU A 626 35.72 -10.39 -20.97
CA GLU A 626 36.81 -9.44 -21.20
C GLU A 626 37.93 -9.58 -20.16
N ALA A 627 37.56 -9.76 -18.88
CA ALA A 627 38.55 -10.00 -17.82
C ALA A 627 39.38 -11.28 -18.07
N SER A 628 38.78 -12.31 -18.67
CA SER A 628 39.46 -13.57 -19.01
C SER A 628 40.64 -13.38 -19.98
N LYS A 629 40.60 -12.35 -20.84
CA LYS A 629 41.71 -12.04 -21.77
C LYS A 629 43.00 -11.68 -21.03
N LYS A 630 42.90 -11.13 -19.80
CA LYS A 630 44.05 -10.77 -18.95
C LYS A 630 44.71 -11.97 -18.26
N LYS A 631 44.15 -13.18 -18.37
CA LYS A 631 44.56 -14.43 -17.70
C LYS A 631 44.45 -14.40 -16.17
N MET A 632 45.11 -13.46 -15.51
CA MET A 632 45.12 -13.25 -14.05
C MET A 632 44.54 -11.87 -13.71
N ILE A 633 43.82 -11.77 -12.58
CA ILE A 633 43.34 -10.48 -12.04
C ILE A 633 43.50 -10.42 -10.54
N THR A 634 43.73 -9.23 -9.99
CA THR A 634 43.82 -9.01 -8.53
C THR A 634 42.54 -8.40 -8.00
N VAL A 635 41.87 -9.10 -7.09
CA VAL A 635 40.56 -8.71 -6.53
C VAL A 635 40.52 -8.93 -5.03
N GLU A 636 39.70 -8.15 -4.33
CA GLU A 636 39.41 -8.38 -2.91
C GLU A 636 38.38 -9.51 -2.80
N ILE A 637 38.75 -10.61 -2.15
CA ILE A 637 37.94 -11.83 -2.08
C ILE A 637 38.22 -12.59 -0.79
N ALA A 638 37.26 -13.42 -0.37
CA ALA A 638 37.38 -14.23 0.84
C ALA A 638 38.69 -15.04 0.88
N LYS A 639 39.35 -15.06 2.03
CA LYS A 639 40.57 -15.84 2.26
C LYS A 639 40.26 -17.00 3.20
N ARG A 640 40.43 -18.23 2.71
CA ARG A 640 40.08 -19.46 3.44
C ARG A 640 41.21 -20.47 3.35
N LYS A 641 41.31 -21.34 4.36
CA LYS A 641 42.29 -22.42 4.44
C LYS A 641 41.60 -23.76 4.63
N CYS A 642 42.06 -24.79 3.92
CA CYS A 642 41.63 -26.15 4.19
C CYS A 642 42.28 -26.66 5.48
N PRO A 643 41.51 -27.17 6.46
CA PRO A 643 42.08 -27.70 7.69
C PRO A 643 42.79 -29.06 7.48
N ASN A 644 42.48 -29.80 6.40
CA ASN A 644 43.13 -31.08 6.09
C ASN A 644 44.46 -30.89 5.34
N CYS A 645 44.41 -30.39 4.09
CA CYS A 645 45.60 -30.29 3.24
C CYS A 645 46.32 -28.92 3.30
N GLY A 646 45.82 -27.97 4.09
CA GLY A 646 46.44 -26.64 4.24
C GLY A 646 46.28 -25.69 3.06
N ALA A 647 45.69 -26.13 1.94
CA ALA A 647 45.52 -25.31 0.74
C ALA A 647 44.74 -24.01 1.00
N LEU A 648 45.23 -22.90 0.45
CA LEU A 648 44.56 -21.60 0.47
C LEU A 648 43.60 -21.47 -0.70
N THR A 649 42.40 -20.97 -0.44
CA THR A 649 41.36 -20.77 -1.46
C THR A 649 40.34 -19.71 -1.03
N PHE A 650 39.50 -19.28 -1.96
CA PHE A 650 38.30 -18.49 -1.65
C PHE A 650 37.03 -19.36 -1.61
N LYS A 651 37.10 -20.63 -2.05
CA LYS A 651 35.94 -21.54 -2.14
C LYS A 651 35.57 -22.13 -0.77
N ALA A 652 34.29 -22.38 -0.55
CA ALA A 652 33.77 -22.97 0.68
C ALA A 652 34.21 -24.43 0.88
N ALA A 653 34.30 -25.20 -0.21
CA ALA A 653 34.90 -26.53 -0.24
C ALA A 653 36.33 -26.48 -0.80
N CYS A 654 37.22 -27.30 -0.25
CA CYS A 654 38.59 -27.42 -0.73
C CYS A 654 38.60 -28.06 -2.14
N PRO A 655 39.27 -27.46 -3.13
CA PRO A 655 39.34 -28.03 -4.47
C PRO A 655 40.10 -29.37 -4.54
N ASN A 656 40.94 -29.68 -3.55
CA ASN A 656 41.77 -30.89 -3.56
C ASN A 656 41.10 -32.07 -2.82
N CYS A 657 40.45 -31.81 -1.68
CA CYS A 657 39.91 -32.88 -0.81
C CYS A 657 38.42 -32.72 -0.48
N GLY A 658 37.72 -31.72 -1.03
CA GLY A 658 36.27 -31.51 -0.83
C GLY A 658 35.85 -31.00 0.55
N LEU A 659 36.71 -31.09 1.56
CA LEU A 659 36.40 -30.68 2.94
C LEU A 659 36.07 -29.18 3.04
N ARG A 660 35.17 -28.81 3.96
CA ARG A 660 34.81 -27.42 4.26
C ARG A 660 36.04 -26.63 4.74
N THR A 661 36.32 -25.51 4.07
CA THR A 661 37.43 -24.62 4.41
C THR A 661 37.03 -23.65 5.51
N VAL A 662 38.00 -23.18 6.28
CA VAL A 662 37.80 -22.21 7.37
C VAL A 662 38.27 -20.81 6.94
N PRO A 663 37.50 -19.74 7.25
CA PRO A 663 37.95 -18.37 6.98
C PRO A 663 39.24 -18.04 7.74
N GLN A 664 40.16 -17.33 7.10
CA GLN A 664 41.35 -16.79 7.75
C GLN A 664 41.13 -15.33 8.12
N LYS A 665 41.38 -15.01 9.40
CA LYS A 665 41.38 -13.64 9.89
C LYS A 665 42.64 -12.92 9.42
N VAL A 666 42.49 -11.72 8.87
CA VAL A 666 43.56 -10.89 8.31
C VAL A 666 43.39 -9.46 8.81
N CYS A 667 44.50 -8.80 9.16
CA CYS A 667 44.48 -7.37 9.44
C CYS A 667 44.26 -6.58 8.14
N PRO A 668 43.20 -5.78 8.00
CA PRO A 668 42.96 -4.99 6.78
C PRO A 668 44.02 -3.91 6.54
N ARG A 669 44.78 -3.52 7.56
CA ARG A 669 45.80 -2.46 7.48
C ARG A 669 47.20 -2.98 7.16
N CYS A 670 47.63 -4.05 7.82
CA CYS A 670 49.00 -4.58 7.68
C CYS A 670 49.06 -5.95 6.99
N GLY A 671 47.93 -6.54 6.60
CA GLY A 671 47.86 -7.79 5.83
C GLY A 671 48.25 -9.08 6.58
N ARG A 672 48.64 -8.98 7.87
CA ARG A 672 49.02 -10.15 8.67
C ARG A 672 47.82 -11.06 8.96
N THR A 673 48.06 -12.37 8.94
CA THR A 673 47.07 -13.35 9.40
C THR A 673 47.01 -13.30 10.94
N LEU A 674 45.81 -13.24 11.49
CA LEU A 674 45.55 -13.08 12.93
C LEU A 674 44.92 -14.34 13.52
N LYS A 675 45.14 -14.57 14.82
CA LYS A 675 44.38 -15.56 15.61
C LYS A 675 43.17 -14.91 16.28
N ASP A 676 43.36 -13.71 16.81
CA ASP A 676 42.34 -12.92 17.50
C ASP A 676 41.54 -12.00 16.56
N GLU A 677 40.44 -11.44 17.09
CA GLU A 677 39.57 -10.49 16.38
C GLU A 677 40.19 -9.09 16.20
N THR A 678 41.24 -8.77 16.96
CA THR A 678 41.87 -7.45 16.91
C THR A 678 43.35 -7.60 16.60
N CYS A 679 43.85 -6.81 15.64
CA CYS A 679 45.27 -6.77 15.33
C CYS A 679 46.05 -6.18 16.52
N PRO A 680 47.03 -6.89 17.11
CA PRO A 680 47.79 -6.38 18.25
C PRO A 680 48.61 -5.12 17.90
N THR A 681 49.05 -5.00 16.64
CA THR A 681 49.86 -3.87 16.17
C THR A 681 49.00 -2.69 15.73
N CYS A 682 47.91 -2.95 14.99
CA CYS A 682 47.13 -1.87 14.37
C CYS A 682 45.91 -1.46 15.20
N LYS A 683 45.53 -2.24 16.22
CA LYS A 683 44.32 -2.07 17.03
C LYS A 683 43.03 -1.94 16.20
N VAL A 684 43.01 -2.55 15.02
CA VAL A 684 41.85 -2.62 14.13
C VAL A 684 41.27 -4.03 14.13
N GLN A 685 39.98 -4.16 13.87
CA GLN A 685 39.32 -5.45 13.77
C GLN A 685 39.79 -6.24 12.54
N ALA A 686 39.87 -7.55 12.71
CA ALA A 686 40.23 -8.51 11.69
C ALA A 686 39.10 -8.65 10.65
N VAL A 687 39.49 -8.97 9.41
CA VAL A 687 38.58 -9.28 8.31
C VAL A 687 38.88 -10.64 7.71
N ASN A 688 37.91 -11.25 7.03
CA ASN A 688 38.05 -12.60 6.46
C ASN A 688 38.35 -12.61 4.95
N TYR A 689 38.88 -11.52 4.43
CA TYR A 689 39.16 -11.31 3.03
C TYR A 689 40.48 -10.55 2.85
N ALA A 690 41.05 -10.64 1.65
CA ALA A 690 42.27 -9.92 1.29
C ALA A 690 42.30 -9.70 -0.23
N GLU A 691 43.18 -8.82 -0.70
CA GLU A 691 43.52 -8.76 -2.12
C GLU A 691 44.28 -10.02 -2.54
N GLN A 692 43.77 -10.72 -3.55
CA GLN A 692 44.33 -11.97 -4.05
C GLN A 692 44.35 -11.94 -5.58
N THR A 693 45.41 -12.51 -6.17
CA THR A 693 45.54 -12.68 -7.63
C THR A 693 44.96 -14.03 -8.04
N ILE A 694 43.94 -14.03 -8.89
CA ILE A 694 43.18 -15.23 -9.28
C ILE A 694 43.30 -15.51 -10.79
N PRO A 695 43.32 -16.79 -11.22
CA PRO A 695 43.38 -17.19 -12.62
C PRO A 695 41.99 -17.12 -13.28
N ILE A 696 41.50 -15.91 -13.55
CA ILE A 696 40.14 -15.69 -14.06
C ILE A 696 39.87 -16.41 -15.38
N LYS A 697 40.86 -16.55 -16.28
CA LYS A 697 40.67 -17.28 -17.54
C LYS A 697 40.31 -18.73 -17.29
N LYS A 698 41.12 -19.42 -16.48
CA LYS A 698 40.90 -20.81 -16.10
C LYS A 698 39.53 -21.00 -15.43
N LEU A 699 39.16 -20.11 -14.50
CA LEU A 699 37.88 -20.19 -13.81
C LEU A 699 36.68 -19.99 -14.76
N VAL A 700 36.78 -19.08 -15.74
CA VAL A 700 35.71 -18.84 -16.72
C VAL A 700 35.61 -19.99 -17.72
N ASP A 701 36.73 -20.48 -18.24
CA ASP A 701 36.77 -21.58 -19.20
C ASP A 701 36.21 -22.87 -18.56
N GLU A 702 36.67 -23.24 -17.36
CA GLU A 702 36.13 -24.38 -16.59
C GLU A 702 34.62 -24.26 -16.36
N ALA A 703 34.13 -23.06 -16.05
CA ALA A 703 32.71 -22.83 -15.81
C ALA A 703 31.88 -22.97 -17.10
N CYS A 704 32.39 -22.49 -18.23
CA CYS A 704 31.73 -22.62 -19.53
C CYS A 704 31.71 -24.08 -20.00
N GLU A 705 32.80 -24.82 -19.80
CA GLU A 705 32.91 -26.24 -20.14
C GLU A 705 31.93 -27.08 -19.32
N LYS A 706 31.89 -26.91 -17.99
CA LYS A 706 30.95 -27.63 -17.11
C LYS A 706 29.49 -27.38 -17.46
N VAL A 707 29.14 -26.16 -17.85
CA VAL A 707 27.76 -25.80 -18.22
C VAL A 707 27.45 -26.18 -19.67
N GLY A 708 28.47 -26.40 -20.51
CA GLY A 708 28.31 -26.65 -21.95
C GLY A 708 27.81 -25.41 -22.70
N PHE A 709 28.13 -24.21 -22.23
CA PHE A 709 27.68 -22.95 -22.86
C PHE A 709 28.69 -21.82 -22.66
N LYS A 710 29.02 -21.11 -23.75
CA LYS A 710 29.92 -19.95 -23.73
C LYS A 710 29.15 -18.66 -24.05
N PRO A 711 28.85 -17.80 -23.07
CA PRO A 711 28.11 -16.56 -23.31
C PRO A 711 28.96 -15.53 -24.04
N LYS A 712 28.32 -14.70 -24.89
CA LYS A 712 28.98 -13.52 -25.49
C LYS A 712 29.39 -12.49 -24.43
N SER A 713 28.58 -12.34 -23.38
CA SER A 713 28.84 -11.41 -22.27
C SER A 713 28.44 -12.05 -20.95
N LEU A 714 29.34 -12.00 -19.97
CA LEU A 714 29.11 -12.50 -18.62
C LEU A 714 29.42 -11.38 -17.61
N LYS A 715 28.40 -10.58 -17.32
CA LYS A 715 28.53 -9.40 -16.44
C LYS A 715 28.63 -9.78 -14.95
N GLY A 716 29.71 -9.36 -14.29
CA GLY A 716 29.98 -9.50 -12.86
C GLY A 716 29.78 -8.21 -12.07
N VAL A 717 30.45 -8.10 -10.92
CA VAL A 717 30.44 -6.90 -10.07
C VAL A 717 31.81 -6.24 -10.00
N ARG A 718 31.85 -4.93 -9.72
CA ARG A 718 33.13 -4.21 -9.54
C ARG A 718 33.87 -4.71 -8.31
N GLY A 719 33.15 -4.93 -7.22
CA GLY A 719 33.65 -5.49 -5.97
C GLY A 719 32.49 -6.07 -5.17
N LEU A 720 32.79 -6.98 -4.27
CA LEU A 720 31.80 -7.58 -3.39
C LEU A 720 31.48 -6.64 -2.22
N THR A 721 30.20 -6.57 -1.86
CA THR A 721 29.72 -5.72 -0.75
C THR A 721 29.24 -6.52 0.46
N ASN A 722 29.22 -7.86 0.38
CA ASN A 722 28.92 -8.70 1.53
C ASN A 722 30.07 -8.67 2.55
N LYS A 723 29.73 -8.86 3.84
CA LYS A 723 30.66 -8.80 4.99
C LYS A 723 31.91 -9.67 4.81
N THR A 724 31.79 -10.82 4.16
CA THR A 724 32.87 -11.80 4.00
C THR A 724 33.60 -11.73 2.66
N LYS A 725 33.14 -10.90 1.71
CA LYS A 725 33.63 -10.86 0.32
C LYS A 725 33.70 -12.25 -0.33
N THR A 726 32.75 -13.12 0.02
CA THR A 726 32.60 -14.45 -0.60
C THR A 726 31.93 -14.29 -1.97
N PRO A 727 32.55 -14.75 -3.07
CA PRO A 727 31.99 -14.64 -4.42
C PRO A 727 30.95 -15.74 -4.68
N GLU A 728 30.10 -15.51 -5.67
CA GLU A 728 29.24 -16.53 -6.26
C GLU A 728 29.99 -17.36 -7.31
N SER A 729 29.63 -18.64 -7.45
CA SER A 729 30.17 -19.54 -8.48
C SER A 729 29.85 -19.06 -9.90
N ILE A 730 30.86 -19.04 -10.78
CA ILE A 730 30.77 -18.51 -12.15
C ILE A 730 29.79 -19.33 -12.99
N GLU A 731 29.69 -20.63 -12.75
CA GLU A 731 28.74 -21.55 -13.39
C GLU A 731 27.29 -21.05 -13.29
N LYS A 732 26.89 -20.50 -12.13
CA LYS A 732 25.54 -19.90 -11.95
C LYS A 732 25.36 -18.68 -12.85
N GLY A 733 26.40 -17.87 -13.00
CA GLY A 733 26.44 -16.75 -13.94
C GLY A 733 26.23 -17.16 -15.39
N VAL A 734 26.93 -18.21 -15.82
CA VAL A 734 26.84 -18.75 -17.18
C VAL A 734 25.42 -19.24 -17.46
N LEU A 735 24.82 -19.99 -16.52
CA LEU A 735 23.42 -20.43 -16.60
C LEU A 735 22.44 -19.25 -16.69
N ARG A 736 22.62 -18.22 -15.86
CA ARG A 736 21.77 -17.01 -15.93
C ARG A 736 21.93 -16.29 -17.27
N ALA A 737 23.15 -16.17 -17.79
CA ALA A 737 23.40 -15.58 -19.11
C ALA A 737 22.75 -16.40 -20.24
N LYS A 738 22.78 -17.74 -20.16
CA LYS A 738 22.13 -18.65 -21.12
C LYS A 738 20.63 -18.38 -21.25
N TYR A 739 19.95 -18.16 -20.13
CA TYR A 739 18.49 -17.93 -20.08
C TYR A 739 18.09 -16.45 -20.06
N GLY A 740 19.04 -15.51 -20.23
CA GLY A 740 18.76 -14.08 -20.20
C GLY A 740 18.22 -13.59 -18.86
N LEU A 741 18.72 -14.17 -17.76
CA LEU A 741 18.33 -13.84 -16.38
C LEU A 741 19.39 -12.96 -15.70
N SER A 742 18.96 -12.14 -14.75
CA SER A 742 19.84 -11.29 -13.93
C SER A 742 19.70 -11.64 -12.45
N VAL A 743 20.77 -11.37 -11.70
CA VAL A 743 20.84 -11.66 -10.26
C VAL A 743 20.71 -10.38 -9.44
N TYR A 744 20.04 -10.47 -8.29
CA TYR A 744 20.00 -9.41 -7.28
C TYR A 744 21.11 -9.58 -6.24
N LYS A 745 21.25 -8.61 -5.32
CA LYS A 745 22.38 -8.52 -4.38
C LYS A 745 22.55 -9.73 -3.45
N ASP A 746 21.49 -10.49 -3.23
CA ASP A 746 21.43 -11.67 -2.36
C ASP A 746 21.50 -12.99 -3.12
N GLY A 747 21.76 -12.98 -4.43
CA GLY A 747 21.85 -14.18 -5.26
C GLY A 747 20.50 -14.65 -5.84
N THR A 748 19.39 -14.00 -5.49
CA THR A 748 18.05 -14.33 -5.99
C THR A 748 17.75 -13.67 -7.34
N ILE A 749 16.77 -14.22 -8.06
CA ILE A 749 16.18 -13.59 -9.26
C ILE A 749 14.82 -13.06 -8.85
N ARG A 750 14.55 -11.78 -9.14
CA ARG A 750 13.36 -11.08 -8.62
C ARG A 750 12.54 -10.45 -9.74
N PHE A 751 11.23 -10.48 -9.58
CA PHE A 751 10.26 -9.82 -10.45
C PHE A 751 9.42 -8.88 -9.60
N ASP A 752 9.40 -7.59 -9.96
CA ASP A 752 8.60 -6.58 -9.29
C ASP A 752 7.24 -6.48 -9.99
N ALA A 753 6.18 -6.85 -9.28
CA ALA A 753 4.79 -6.73 -9.71
C ALA A 753 4.00 -5.84 -8.74
N THR A 754 3.05 -5.06 -9.26
CA THR A 754 2.03 -4.43 -8.42
C THR A 754 1.04 -5.50 -7.96
N ASN A 755 1.01 -5.76 -6.66
CA ASN A 755 0.06 -6.69 -6.08
C ASN A 755 -1.28 -5.98 -5.83
N ALA A 756 -2.36 -6.71 -6.08
CA ALA A 756 -3.73 -6.27 -5.89
C ALA A 756 -4.54 -7.41 -5.23
N PRO A 757 -5.53 -7.09 -4.37
CA PRO A 757 -6.33 -8.10 -3.71
C PRO A 757 -7.31 -8.76 -4.69
N LEU A 758 -7.54 -10.06 -4.50
CA LEU A 758 -8.57 -10.82 -5.19
C LEU A 758 -9.06 -11.93 -4.25
N THR A 759 -10.37 -11.94 -3.96
CA THR A 759 -10.98 -12.96 -3.10
C THR A 759 -11.82 -13.97 -3.88
N HIS A 760 -12.31 -13.62 -5.07
CA HIS A 760 -13.10 -14.51 -5.92
C HIS A 760 -12.76 -14.23 -7.39
N PHE A 761 -12.68 -15.30 -8.19
CA PHE A 761 -12.41 -15.24 -9.62
C PHE A 761 -13.33 -16.18 -10.39
N LYS A 762 -13.52 -15.91 -11.67
CA LYS A 762 -14.13 -16.85 -12.61
C LYS A 762 -13.01 -17.55 -13.41
N PRO A 763 -13.12 -18.86 -13.69
CA PRO A 763 -12.08 -19.58 -14.45
C PRO A 763 -11.70 -18.90 -15.78
N SER A 764 -12.70 -18.32 -16.46
CA SER A 764 -12.53 -17.59 -17.72
C SER A 764 -11.62 -16.36 -17.62
N GLU A 765 -11.51 -15.73 -16.44
CA GLU A 765 -10.73 -14.51 -16.25
C GLU A 765 -9.24 -14.78 -16.11
N ILE A 766 -8.90 -15.91 -15.48
CA ILE A 766 -7.51 -16.37 -15.32
C ILE A 766 -7.09 -17.36 -16.41
N ARG A 767 -8.01 -17.71 -17.33
CA ARG A 767 -7.80 -18.63 -18.46
C ARG A 767 -7.34 -20.02 -18.01
N VAL A 768 -7.99 -20.56 -16.98
CA VAL A 768 -7.75 -21.91 -16.46
C VAL A 768 -9.00 -22.75 -16.65
N SER A 769 -8.84 -24.01 -17.05
CA SER A 769 -9.97 -24.94 -17.21
C SER A 769 -10.55 -25.36 -15.87
N VAL A 770 -11.81 -25.78 -15.86
CA VAL A 770 -12.49 -26.24 -14.64
C VAL A 770 -11.83 -27.52 -14.13
N GLU A 771 -11.40 -28.41 -15.02
CA GLU A 771 -10.70 -29.65 -14.69
C GLU A 771 -9.41 -29.38 -13.93
N ARG A 772 -8.61 -28.40 -14.40
CA ARG A 772 -7.37 -28.01 -13.73
C ARG A 772 -7.64 -27.40 -12.36
N LEU A 773 -8.72 -26.65 -12.20
CA LEU A 773 -9.11 -26.11 -10.89
C LEU A 773 -9.53 -27.22 -9.93
N ARG A 774 -10.26 -28.25 -10.41
CA ARG A 774 -10.57 -29.44 -9.62
C ARG A 774 -9.31 -30.18 -9.16
N GLU A 775 -8.32 -30.35 -10.05
CA GLU A 775 -7.00 -30.90 -9.69
C GLU A 775 -6.26 -30.05 -8.64
N LEU A 776 -6.53 -28.74 -8.58
CA LEU A 776 -5.97 -27.82 -7.59
C LEU A 776 -6.79 -27.74 -6.29
N GLY A 777 -7.87 -28.53 -6.16
CA GLY A 777 -8.71 -28.60 -4.96
C GLY A 777 -9.92 -27.66 -4.95
N TYR A 778 -10.26 -27.02 -6.07
CA TYR A 778 -11.52 -26.26 -6.19
C TYR A 778 -12.67 -27.23 -6.53
N THR A 779 -13.53 -27.51 -5.56
CA THR A 779 -14.65 -28.48 -5.65
C THR A 779 -15.92 -27.86 -6.19
#